data_AF-A0A7V5FTL3-F1
#
_entry.id   AF-A0A7V5FTL3-F1
#
_cell.length_a   1.000
_cell.length_b   1.000
_cell.length_c   1.000
_cell.angle_alpha   90.00
_cell.angle_beta   90.00
_cell.angle_gamma   90.00
#
_symmetry.space_group_name_H-M   'P 1'
#
loop_
_entity.id
_entity.type
_entity.pdbx_description
1 polymer ?
#
loop_
_entity_poly.entity_id
_entity_poly.type
_entity_poly.pdbx_seq_one_letter_code
_entity_poly.pdbx_strand_id
1 'polypeptide(L)'
;MESKLSELAAVKREAVKLQSQGLKSSIGNKIDQFASRLQAVRNAKTEQNKKQAILHLRQELKRYQTLRLRENHKTKSPLQPNGWNVMPTPGPENITPGETKNNNNTSQIPQELKSSRPGSIRSLIANTFESIADFIIPSAMAGEYQQPAILPGVIGCYENQADYDAHISQDMDLLQPEIEVDSGLDAAAYAKITTLAEQLDYSPIKIVEYVTNSLEHEQYLGSVKGALGALTSGGANDIDHASLLIALLRASGIPARYVRGQIYFQDKPAHLNWWNVKDLAAASKAVGQSGASYTNSNYTIDGLTAFSMEHVWVEACVPYGNYRGDGQGTESHRWVPLDPSFKEYDRIDGISQSEVFDYDAFLSKRTKQLPYEKYEAQVLEYIRTINPNLTLADVGTHWQQRTLSLGFLPDTLPYAIRTYTNWSDVITTPRSAILPEEWRASVKIKFAGDVEFGIPMTNFAQHRITLSFEGATSTDNTQYLEFMDGIRVLDCDTGNLTVTPVFKKDGVALTGSAPELPTLSSLSLCDGSDFRKITMGMKVRVNNKTVSITRGSGNNVEFDTISPLDYYALSAYPFNGSDQFLAERNRHLLTSLNSTSKPSDNADDTIGEFLNLVLVKYMRYTTDANTEIGQLFGTTGRSGHHIGLASTRADVEYIFDLPYAMHSNNFVVDVPGGISKAVAIEGGALDFDAMRLTGYTASHYESYVWQENAVKDAVSTVSGLQIASSEGNEVQSFTSGAALSAFVNT
;
A
#
# COMPACT_ATOMS: atom_id res chain seq x y z
N MET A 1 20.73 15.42 21.35
CA MET A 1 20.91 16.88 21.10
C MET A 1 22.37 17.28 20.97
N GLU A 2 23.28 16.85 21.86
CA GLU A 2 24.73 17.15 21.74
C GLU A 2 25.37 16.57 20.48
N SER A 3 25.02 15.33 20.11
CA SER A 3 25.43 14.73 18.82
C SER A 3 25.02 15.60 17.62
N LYS A 4 23.77 16.10 17.60
CA LYS A 4 23.25 16.97 16.52
C LYS A 4 23.91 18.34 16.46
N LEU A 5 24.28 18.93 17.60
CA LEU A 5 25.09 20.16 17.63
C LEU A 5 26.51 19.90 17.09
N SER A 6 27.07 18.71 17.34
CA SER A 6 28.36 18.29 16.79
C SER A 6 28.31 18.10 15.26
N GLU A 7 27.24 17.50 14.74
CA GLU A 7 26.97 17.37 13.30
C GLU A 7 26.86 18.75 12.62
N LEU A 8 26.07 19.68 13.18
CA LEU A 8 25.97 21.07 12.71
C LEU A 8 27.34 21.77 12.67
N ALA A 9 28.17 21.57 13.70
CA ALA A 9 29.51 22.12 13.74
C ALA A 9 30.43 21.51 12.67
N ALA A 10 30.26 20.23 12.34
CA ALA A 10 30.99 19.57 11.25
C ALA A 10 30.59 20.11 9.88
N VAL A 11 29.29 20.28 9.63
CA VAL A 11 28.77 20.87 8.40
C VAL A 11 29.22 22.32 8.23
N LYS A 12 29.25 23.10 9.32
CA LYS A 12 29.80 24.47 9.31
C LYS A 12 31.27 24.50 8.90
N ARG A 13 32.09 23.59 9.43
CA ARG A 13 33.52 23.47 9.06
C ARG A 13 33.68 23.14 7.58
N GLU A 14 32.78 22.37 6.99
CA GLU A 14 32.81 22.04 5.56
C GLU A 14 32.34 23.21 4.68
N ALA A 15 31.31 23.95 5.09
CA ALA A 15 30.85 25.15 4.39
C ALA A 15 31.93 26.25 4.30
N VAL A 16 32.88 26.29 5.24
CA VAL A 16 34.02 27.23 5.23
C VAL A 16 35.00 26.97 4.09
N LYS A 17 34.99 25.76 3.49
CA LYS A 17 35.84 25.39 2.35
C LYS A 17 35.27 25.82 0.98
N LEU A 18 34.07 26.41 0.94
CA LEU A 18 33.45 26.94 -0.29
C LEU A 18 34.24 28.12 -0.87
N GLN A 19 34.39 28.16 -2.20
CA GLN A 19 35.17 29.18 -2.92
C GLN A 19 34.53 30.59 -2.92
N SER A 20 33.20 30.69 -2.90
CA SER A 20 32.51 32.00 -2.94
C SER A 20 32.29 32.58 -1.54
N GLN A 21 32.93 33.71 -1.22
CA GLN A 21 32.83 34.36 0.09
C GLN A 21 31.39 34.73 0.49
N GLY A 22 30.55 35.15 -0.46
CA GLY A 22 29.14 35.51 -0.19
C GLY A 22 28.23 34.32 0.16
N LEU A 23 28.47 33.15 -0.44
CA LEU A 23 27.73 31.93 -0.10
C LEU A 23 28.21 31.34 1.22
N LYS A 24 29.52 31.44 1.50
CA LYS A 24 30.15 31.03 2.74
C LYS A 24 29.59 31.80 3.95
N SER A 25 29.43 33.12 3.83
CA SER A 25 28.83 33.94 4.90
C SER A 25 27.32 33.68 5.05
N SER A 26 26.58 33.53 3.95
CA SER A 26 25.14 33.23 4.00
C SER A 26 24.83 31.87 4.65
N ILE A 27 25.56 30.81 4.28
CA ILE A 27 25.40 29.47 4.83
C ILE A 27 25.88 29.41 6.28
N GLY A 28 27.03 30.03 6.60
CA GLY A 28 27.55 30.12 7.96
C GLY A 28 26.56 30.78 8.92
N ASN A 29 25.99 31.93 8.52
CA ASN A 29 25.00 32.67 9.32
C ASN A 29 23.72 31.86 9.55
N LYS A 30 23.27 31.11 8.53
CA LYS A 30 22.09 30.24 8.60
C LYS A 30 22.28 29.06 9.55
N ILE A 31 23.44 28.41 9.48
CA ILE A 31 23.82 27.33 10.41
C ILE A 31 23.92 27.86 11.84
N ASP A 32 24.49 29.06 12.03
CA ASP A 32 24.63 29.68 13.35
C ASP A 32 23.28 30.08 13.95
N GLN A 33 22.38 30.64 13.14
CA GLN A 33 21.01 30.94 13.55
C GLN A 33 20.27 29.66 13.96
N PHE A 34 20.43 28.58 13.21
CA PHE A 34 19.79 27.31 13.53
C PHE A 34 20.37 26.66 14.79
N ALA A 35 21.70 26.61 14.91
CA ALA A 35 22.38 26.10 16.09
C ALA A 35 21.99 26.90 17.34
N SER A 36 21.83 28.21 17.23
CA SER A 36 21.33 29.08 18.31
C SER A 36 19.90 28.73 18.74
N ARG A 37 18.99 28.47 17.79
CA ARG A 37 17.61 28.02 18.09
C ARG A 37 17.60 26.65 18.76
N LEU A 38 18.45 25.73 18.30
CA LEU A 38 18.59 24.41 18.91
C LEU A 38 19.15 24.49 20.35
N GLN A 39 20.12 25.38 20.57
CA GLN A 39 20.68 25.66 21.89
C GLN A 39 19.67 26.33 22.82
N ALA A 40 18.77 27.16 22.28
CA ALA A 40 17.67 27.76 23.07
C ALA A 40 16.68 26.70 23.58
N VAL A 41 16.38 25.67 22.77
CA VAL A 41 15.59 24.51 23.22
C VAL A 41 16.30 23.75 24.34
N ARG A 42 17.63 23.55 24.20
CA ARG A 42 18.46 22.90 25.23
C ARG A 42 18.46 23.66 26.57
N ASN A 43 18.60 24.99 26.50
CA ASN A 43 18.85 25.83 27.67
C ASN A 43 17.58 26.34 28.35
N ALA A 44 16.39 25.99 27.84
CA ALA A 44 15.11 26.38 28.41
C ALA A 44 14.92 25.73 29.79
N LYS A 45 14.73 26.56 30.82
CA LYS A 45 14.59 26.12 32.23
C LYS A 45 13.15 25.89 32.68
N THR A 46 12.16 26.31 31.88
CA THR A 46 10.73 26.16 32.17
C THR A 46 10.00 25.60 30.95
N GLU A 47 8.90 24.88 31.17
CA GLU A 47 8.12 24.26 30.08
C GLU A 47 7.57 25.28 29.08
N GLN A 48 7.13 26.45 29.54
CA GLN A 48 6.66 27.53 28.65
C GLN A 48 7.78 28.10 27.77
N ASN A 49 9.00 28.24 28.30
CA ASN A 49 10.16 28.69 27.53
C ASN A 49 10.61 27.63 26.51
N LYS A 50 10.48 26.35 26.87
CA LYS A 50 10.78 25.22 25.98
C LYS A 50 9.80 25.17 24.81
N LYS A 51 8.49 25.33 25.07
CA LYS A 51 7.44 25.42 24.02
C LYS A 51 7.70 26.57 23.04
N GLN A 52 8.02 27.76 23.53
CA GLN A 52 8.35 28.91 22.67
C GLN A 52 9.63 28.68 21.86
N ALA A 53 10.68 28.11 22.47
CA ALA A 53 11.92 27.78 21.77
C ALA A 53 11.71 26.75 20.64
N ILE A 54 10.86 25.74 20.87
CA ILE A 54 10.48 24.73 19.87
C ILE A 54 9.68 25.36 18.73
N LEU A 55 8.72 26.26 19.02
CA LEU A 55 7.96 26.97 17.99
C LEU A 55 8.86 27.81 17.07
N HIS A 56 9.83 28.53 17.65
CA HIS A 56 10.80 29.30 16.86
C HIS A 56 11.72 28.40 16.02
N LEU A 57 12.11 27.23 16.53
CA LEU A 57 12.87 26.25 15.76
C LEU A 57 12.05 25.70 14.58
N ARG A 58 10.76 25.41 14.78
CA ARG A 58 9.82 24.99 13.72
C ARG A 58 9.67 26.04 12.62
N GLN A 59 9.54 27.32 12.99
CA GLN A 59 9.42 28.42 12.03
C GLN A 59 10.68 28.55 11.16
N GLU A 60 11.87 28.33 11.72
CA GLU A 60 13.10 28.33 10.92
C GLU A 60 13.22 27.10 10.02
N LEU A 61 12.83 25.90 10.49
CA LEU A 61 12.77 24.70 9.65
C LEU A 61 11.85 24.90 8.42
N LYS A 62 10.65 25.46 8.62
CA LYS A 62 9.71 25.78 7.52
C LYS A 62 10.32 26.75 6.51
N ARG A 63 11.05 27.77 6.96
CA ARG A 63 11.72 28.74 6.07
C ARG A 63 12.78 28.06 5.18
N TYR A 64 13.52 27.09 5.71
CA TYR A 64 14.48 26.31 4.92
C TYR A 64 13.79 25.40 3.89
N GLN A 65 12.66 24.77 4.23
CA GLN A 65 11.88 23.95 3.30
C GLN A 65 11.27 24.77 2.14
N THR A 66 10.72 25.97 2.42
CA THR A 66 10.15 26.84 1.37
C THR A 66 11.16 27.40 0.36
N LEU A 67 12.45 27.48 0.71
CA LEU A 67 13.51 27.89 -0.22
C LEU A 67 13.75 26.83 -1.31
N ARG A 68 13.57 25.54 -1.01
CA ARG A 68 13.71 24.42 -1.95
C ARG A 68 12.60 24.40 -3.01
N LEU A 69 11.35 24.71 -2.62
CA LEU A 69 10.20 24.77 -3.53
C LEU A 69 10.33 25.89 -4.58
N ARG A 70 10.89 27.04 -4.21
CA ARG A 70 11.11 28.17 -5.15
C ARG A 70 12.26 27.94 -6.14
N GLU A 71 13.27 27.13 -5.80
CA GLU A 71 14.32 26.73 -6.77
C GLU A 71 13.82 25.66 -7.75
N ASN A 72 13.01 24.69 -7.29
CA ASN A 72 12.41 23.66 -8.16
C ASN A 72 11.34 24.21 -9.12
N HIS A 73 10.67 25.31 -8.79
CA HIS A 73 9.73 25.98 -9.69
C HIS A 73 10.39 26.79 -10.82
N LYS A 74 11.68 27.12 -10.72
CA LYS A 74 12.37 27.84 -11.81
C LYS A 74 12.84 26.91 -12.94
N THR A 75 12.80 25.59 -12.76
CA THR A 75 13.21 24.59 -13.75
C THR A 75 12.05 23.73 -14.28
N LYS A 76 10.80 24.01 -13.90
CA LYS A 76 9.62 23.31 -14.44
C LYS A 76 8.56 24.30 -14.85
N SER A 77 8.23 24.33 -16.15
CA SER A 77 6.99 24.95 -16.63
C SER A 77 5.79 24.24 -15.99
N PRO A 78 4.69 24.96 -15.70
CA PRO A 78 3.49 24.34 -15.15
C PRO A 78 2.79 23.52 -16.24
N LEU A 79 2.63 22.21 -16.00
CA LEU A 79 1.70 21.38 -16.76
C LEU A 79 0.29 21.66 -16.22
N GLN A 80 -0.60 22.07 -17.13
CA GLN A 80 -2.03 22.24 -16.84
C GLN A 80 -2.74 20.88 -16.79
N PRO A 81 -3.82 20.75 -16.00
CA PRO A 81 -4.65 19.55 -15.99
C PRO A 81 -5.53 19.55 -17.24
N ASN A 82 -5.44 18.52 -18.08
CA ASN A 82 -6.48 17.97 -18.96
C ASN A 82 -5.87 16.90 -19.89
N GLY A 83 -6.50 15.71 -19.94
CA GLY A 83 -6.48 14.83 -21.12
C GLY A 83 -5.38 13.76 -21.16
N TRP A 84 -5.84 12.51 -21.22
CA TRP A 84 -5.17 11.32 -21.77
C TRP A 84 -4.03 11.66 -22.75
N ASN A 85 -2.80 11.26 -22.39
CA ASN A 85 -1.71 11.16 -23.35
C ASN A 85 -0.89 9.91 -23.05
N VAL A 86 -0.99 8.96 -23.98
CA VAL A 86 -0.11 7.83 -24.21
C VAL A 86 1.35 8.30 -24.11
N MET A 87 2.15 7.67 -23.25
CA MET A 87 3.59 7.95 -23.20
C MET A 87 4.27 7.42 -24.49
N PRO A 88 5.03 8.24 -25.23
CA PRO A 88 5.86 7.75 -26.32
C PRO A 88 7.10 7.05 -25.76
N THR A 89 7.41 5.90 -26.34
CA THR A 89 8.59 5.06 -26.06
C THR A 89 9.90 5.77 -26.43
N PRO A 90 10.93 5.77 -25.56
CA PRO A 90 12.30 6.12 -25.97
C PRO A 90 12.97 4.91 -26.62
N GLY A 91 13.36 5.03 -27.89
CA GLY A 91 14.20 4.06 -28.59
C GLY A 91 15.65 4.04 -28.06
N PRO A 92 16.44 2.99 -28.39
CA PRO A 92 17.76 2.78 -27.82
C PRO A 92 18.84 3.67 -28.46
N GLU A 93 19.59 4.42 -27.65
CA GLU A 93 20.86 5.03 -28.05
C GLU A 93 22.04 4.11 -27.68
N ASN A 94 22.89 3.82 -28.66
CA ASN A 94 24.11 3.04 -28.54
C ASN A 94 25.19 3.80 -27.76
N ILE A 95 25.83 3.16 -26.77
CA ILE A 95 27.08 3.64 -26.16
C ILE A 95 28.15 2.55 -26.29
N THR A 96 29.25 2.90 -26.97
CA THR A 96 30.47 2.09 -27.11
C THR A 96 31.50 2.35 -25.98
N PRO A 97 32.38 1.39 -25.62
CA PRO A 97 33.28 1.47 -24.45
C PRO A 97 34.77 1.76 -24.78
N GLY A 98 35.45 2.46 -23.86
CA GLY A 98 36.91 2.70 -23.77
C GLY A 98 37.18 3.95 -22.91
N GLU A 99 38.12 4.07 -21.97
CA GLU A 99 39.47 3.51 -21.84
C GLU A 99 39.91 3.43 -20.36
N THR A 100 40.93 2.60 -20.12
CA THR A 100 41.63 2.28 -18.87
C THR A 100 42.69 3.31 -18.45
N LYS A 101 43.07 3.36 -17.16
CA LYS A 101 44.49 3.54 -16.72
C LYS A 101 44.75 3.15 -15.25
N ASN A 102 45.96 2.60 -15.06
CA ASN A 102 46.46 1.76 -13.98
C ASN A 102 47.04 2.46 -12.72
N ASN A 103 46.95 1.70 -11.62
CA ASN A 103 47.66 1.59 -10.33
C ASN A 103 49.08 2.20 -10.12
N ASN A 104 49.36 2.71 -8.90
CA ASN A 104 50.21 2.01 -7.89
C ASN A 104 50.37 2.73 -6.53
N ASN A 105 50.55 1.91 -5.49
CA ASN A 105 50.50 2.11 -4.03
C ASN A 105 51.53 3.06 -3.38
N THR A 106 51.13 3.73 -2.29
CA THR A 106 51.80 3.68 -0.96
C THR A 106 50.93 4.33 0.13
N SER A 107 51.06 3.82 1.35
CA SER A 107 50.10 3.89 2.46
C SER A 107 49.92 5.26 3.15
N GLN A 108 48.69 5.46 3.66
CA GLN A 108 48.21 6.33 4.77
C GLN A 108 47.38 7.59 4.42
N ILE A 109 46.19 7.63 5.05
CA ILE A 109 45.14 8.68 5.18
C ILE A 109 44.04 8.66 4.08
N PRO A 110 42.73 8.52 4.43
CA PRO A 110 41.64 8.49 3.44
C PRO A 110 41.53 9.78 2.63
N GLN A 111 41.53 9.63 1.30
CA GLN A 111 41.57 10.70 0.31
C GLN A 111 40.18 11.03 -0.28
N GLU A 112 39.09 10.92 0.48
CA GLU A 112 37.71 11.19 0.00
C GLU A 112 37.30 12.68 -0.02
N LEU A 113 38.23 13.63 0.10
CA LEU A 113 37.89 15.04 0.34
C LEU A 113 38.45 16.04 -0.69
N LYS A 114 38.85 15.61 -1.89
CA LYS A 114 39.52 16.51 -2.86
C LYS A 114 38.77 16.87 -4.14
N SER A 115 37.48 16.58 -4.31
CA SER A 115 36.74 17.10 -5.48
C SER A 115 35.23 17.32 -5.32
N SER A 116 34.78 17.85 -4.17
CA SER A 116 33.35 18.16 -3.97
C SER A 116 32.89 19.35 -4.83
N ARG A 117 32.02 19.09 -5.82
CA ARG A 117 31.26 20.10 -6.57
C ARG A 117 30.25 20.80 -5.62
N PRO A 118 29.86 22.07 -5.87
CA PRO A 118 28.94 22.84 -5.00
C PRO A 118 27.60 22.18 -4.66
N GLY A 119 27.15 21.20 -5.45
CA GLY A 119 25.93 20.43 -5.22
C GLY A 119 26.00 19.47 -4.01
N SER A 120 27.17 18.89 -3.72
CA SER A 120 27.30 17.89 -2.63
C SER A 120 27.28 18.51 -1.23
N ILE A 121 27.74 19.76 -1.09
CA ILE A 121 27.68 20.49 0.17
C ILE A 121 26.24 20.95 0.46
N ARG A 122 25.47 21.31 -0.59
CA ARG A 122 24.05 21.69 -0.44
C ARG A 122 23.18 20.50 -0.05
N SER A 123 23.42 19.32 -0.63
CA SER A 123 22.73 18.09 -0.23
C SER A 123 23.13 17.63 1.16
N LEU A 124 24.42 17.71 1.54
CA LEU A 124 24.87 17.39 2.89
C LEU A 124 24.19 18.27 3.95
N ILE A 125 24.10 19.58 3.69
CA ILE A 125 23.38 20.53 4.55
C ILE A 125 21.89 20.15 4.66
N ALA A 126 21.24 19.84 3.54
CA ALA A 126 19.82 19.45 3.54
C ALA A 126 19.57 18.14 4.32
N ASN A 127 20.42 17.13 4.12
CA ASN A 127 20.31 15.83 4.78
C ASN A 127 20.59 15.93 6.30
N THR A 128 21.54 16.77 6.71
CA THR A 128 21.77 17.04 8.15
C THR A 128 20.57 17.77 8.76
N PHE A 129 19.94 18.71 8.05
CA PHE A 129 18.73 19.36 8.54
C PHE A 129 17.52 18.43 8.60
N GLU A 130 17.35 17.53 7.62
CA GLU A 130 16.32 16.48 7.64
C GLU A 130 16.55 15.50 8.79
N SER A 131 17.77 14.99 8.98
CA SER A 131 18.10 14.12 10.13
C SER A 131 17.88 14.81 11.49
N ILE A 132 18.06 16.12 11.58
CA ILE A 132 17.74 16.89 12.79
C ILE A 132 16.23 17.09 12.94
N ALA A 133 15.49 17.31 11.85
CA ALA A 133 14.04 17.35 11.87
C ALA A 133 13.49 16.00 12.37
N ASP A 134 13.95 14.89 11.80
CA ASP A 134 13.51 13.54 12.17
C ASP A 134 13.91 13.14 13.59
N PHE A 135 15.01 13.68 14.13
CA PHE A 135 15.41 13.47 15.53
C PHE A 135 14.57 14.30 16.53
N ILE A 136 14.24 15.54 16.17
CA ILE A 136 13.53 16.48 17.06
C ILE A 136 12.03 16.28 16.99
N ILE A 137 11.46 15.89 15.85
CA ILE A 137 10.02 15.70 15.67
C ILE A 137 9.46 14.68 16.68
N PRO A 138 10.01 13.47 16.87
CA PRO A 138 9.47 12.50 17.83
C PRO A 138 9.60 12.99 19.28
N SER A 139 10.77 13.52 19.66
CA SER A 139 11.07 13.89 21.05
C SER A 139 10.53 15.28 21.47
N ALA A 140 10.15 16.13 20.52
CA ALA A 140 9.44 17.40 20.77
C ALA A 140 7.92 17.30 20.53
N MET A 141 7.43 16.22 19.90
CA MET A 141 6.00 15.87 19.81
C MET A 141 5.55 14.98 20.97
N ALA A 142 6.48 14.42 21.76
CA ALA A 142 6.19 13.87 23.09
C ALA A 142 5.75 14.93 24.13
N GLY A 143 5.39 16.15 23.69
CA GLY A 143 4.58 17.04 24.50
C GLY A 143 3.13 16.60 24.33
N GLU A 144 2.47 16.25 25.44
CA GLU A 144 1.06 15.82 25.53
C GLU A 144 0.23 16.23 24.32
N TYR A 145 -0.19 15.22 23.52
CA TYR A 145 -1.25 15.37 22.55
C TYR A 145 -2.44 16.08 23.22
N GLN A 146 -2.73 17.31 22.81
CA GLN A 146 -3.93 18.00 23.22
C GLN A 146 -4.99 17.72 22.17
N GLN A 147 -6.01 16.93 22.54
CA GLN A 147 -7.21 16.74 21.72
C GLN A 147 -7.75 18.12 21.28
N PRO A 148 -8.26 18.25 20.04
CA PRO A 148 -8.93 19.47 19.61
C PRO A 148 -10.02 19.87 20.61
N ALA A 149 -10.16 21.17 20.86
CA ALA A 149 -11.19 21.65 21.79
C ALA A 149 -12.58 21.23 21.31
N ILE A 150 -13.37 20.62 22.19
CA ILE A 150 -14.74 20.20 21.90
C ILE A 150 -15.57 21.45 21.60
N LEU A 151 -16.35 21.40 20.52
CA LEU A 151 -17.24 22.50 20.14
C LEU A 151 -18.33 22.71 21.22
N PRO A 152 -18.73 23.97 21.52
CA PRO A 152 -19.82 24.23 22.46
C PRO A 152 -21.13 23.55 22.02
N GLY A 153 -21.87 22.95 22.95
CA GLY A 153 -23.19 22.34 22.69
C GLY A 153 -23.18 20.86 22.28
N VAL A 154 -22.01 20.23 22.16
CA VAL A 154 -21.85 18.79 21.84
C VAL A 154 -22.61 17.86 22.80
N ILE A 155 -22.80 18.26 24.07
CA ILE A 155 -23.61 17.50 25.04
C ILE A 155 -25.02 17.19 24.52
N GLY A 156 -25.59 18.01 23.63
CA GLY A 156 -26.91 17.78 23.03
C GLY A 156 -27.00 16.52 22.15
N CYS A 157 -25.86 15.95 21.74
CA CYS A 157 -25.80 14.65 21.05
C CYS A 157 -25.94 13.45 22.00
N TYR A 158 -25.75 13.64 23.30
CA TYR A 158 -25.74 12.57 24.29
C TYR A 158 -27.05 12.56 25.06
N GLU A 159 -27.44 11.40 25.58
CA GLU A 159 -28.73 11.24 26.27
C GLU A 159 -28.80 12.08 27.55
N ASN A 160 -27.67 12.26 28.22
CA ASN A 160 -27.52 13.03 29.45
C ASN A 160 -26.02 13.30 29.75
N GLN A 161 -25.74 14.04 30.82
CA GLN A 161 -24.36 14.35 31.24
C GLN A 161 -23.51 13.09 31.51
N ALA A 162 -24.08 12.04 32.10
CA ALA A 162 -23.34 10.82 32.38
C ALA A 162 -22.96 10.05 31.10
N ASP A 163 -23.86 10.03 30.11
CA ASP A 163 -23.58 9.49 28.77
C ASP A 163 -22.48 10.29 28.05
N TYR A 164 -22.55 11.62 28.11
CA TYR A 164 -21.50 12.50 27.59
C TYR A 164 -20.15 12.21 28.25
N ASP A 165 -20.08 12.24 29.59
CA ASP A 165 -18.83 12.03 30.33
C ASP A 165 -18.22 10.64 30.09
N ALA A 166 -19.07 9.62 29.85
CA ALA A 166 -18.64 8.27 29.57
C ALA A 166 -18.03 8.08 28.17
N HIS A 167 -18.53 8.80 27.16
CA HIS A 167 -18.22 8.49 25.75
C HIS A 167 -17.43 9.58 25.01
N ILE A 168 -17.55 10.86 25.39
CA ILE A 168 -16.98 11.97 24.62
C ILE A 168 -15.48 11.83 24.36
N SER A 169 -14.73 11.37 25.37
CA SER A 169 -13.28 11.22 25.25
C SER A 169 -12.88 10.21 24.16
N GLN A 170 -13.69 9.15 23.98
CA GLN A 170 -13.47 8.12 22.96
C GLN A 170 -13.97 8.59 21.59
N ASP A 171 -15.13 9.23 21.53
CA ASP A 171 -15.70 9.76 20.29
C ASP A 171 -14.86 10.90 19.67
N MET A 172 -13.94 11.48 20.46
CA MET A 172 -12.97 12.52 20.07
C MET A 172 -11.54 12.02 19.90
N ASP A 173 -11.26 10.74 20.19
CA ASP A 173 -9.89 10.27 20.22
C ASP A 173 -9.31 10.05 18.82
N LEU A 174 -8.21 10.74 18.52
CA LEU A 174 -7.44 10.56 17.27
C LEU A 174 -6.34 9.51 17.39
N LEU A 175 -6.02 9.06 18.61
CA LEU A 175 -4.97 8.07 18.84
C LEU A 175 -5.51 6.64 18.73
N GLN A 176 -6.52 6.46 17.90
CA GLN A 176 -7.18 5.17 17.70
C GLN A 176 -6.44 4.33 16.66
N PRO A 177 -6.42 2.99 16.81
CA PRO A 177 -5.63 2.12 15.94
C PRO A 177 -5.96 2.22 14.44
N GLU A 178 -7.16 2.68 14.06
CA GLU A 178 -7.54 2.84 12.65
C GLU A 178 -6.93 4.08 11.99
N ILE A 179 -6.43 5.02 12.80
CA ILE A 179 -5.66 6.19 12.36
C ILE A 179 -4.15 5.85 12.41
N GLU A 180 -3.78 4.68 12.97
CA GLU A 180 -2.41 4.20 13.19
C GLU A 180 -1.48 5.25 13.79
N VAL A 181 -2.00 6.07 14.70
CA VAL A 181 -1.14 6.85 15.59
C VAL A 181 -0.70 5.91 16.70
N ASP A 182 0.38 5.15 16.46
CA ASP A 182 1.00 4.28 17.46
C ASP A 182 1.22 5.05 18.79
N SER A 183 1.30 4.28 19.87
CA SER A 183 1.63 4.62 21.26
C SER A 183 2.89 5.51 21.47
N GLY A 184 3.63 5.84 20.41
CA GLY A 184 4.75 6.78 20.37
C GLY A 184 4.64 7.97 19.39
N LEU A 185 3.46 8.22 18.79
CA LEU A 185 3.17 9.21 17.73
C LEU A 185 3.92 8.96 16.40
N ASP A 186 3.25 8.38 15.40
CA ASP A 186 3.59 8.67 14.01
C ASP A 186 3.20 10.13 13.71
N ALA A 187 4.14 11.04 13.99
CA ALA A 187 3.95 12.46 13.79
C ALA A 187 3.64 12.82 12.33
N ALA A 188 4.06 12.00 11.35
CA ALA A 188 3.78 12.23 9.95
C ALA A 188 2.34 11.85 9.60
N ALA A 189 1.86 10.70 10.06
CA ALA A 189 0.46 10.28 9.92
C ALA A 189 -0.50 11.30 10.54
N TYR A 190 -0.25 11.67 11.79
CA TYR A 190 -1.04 12.68 12.49
C TYR A 190 -1.02 14.04 11.78
N ALA A 191 0.15 14.46 11.29
CA ALA A 191 0.28 15.71 10.54
C ALA A 191 -0.51 15.68 9.22
N LYS A 192 -0.56 14.56 8.50
CA LYS A 192 -1.34 14.43 7.27
C LYS A 192 -2.83 14.66 7.52
N ILE A 193 -3.41 13.99 8.51
CA ILE A 193 -4.83 14.11 8.87
C ILE A 193 -5.16 15.53 9.36
N THR A 194 -4.38 16.07 10.31
CA THR A 194 -4.65 17.40 10.87
C THR A 194 -4.44 18.54 9.87
N THR A 195 -3.42 18.43 9.00
CA THR A 195 -3.20 19.41 7.92
C THR A 195 -4.33 19.37 6.90
N LEU A 196 -4.82 18.18 6.54
CA LEU A 196 -5.96 18.05 5.64
C LEU A 196 -7.24 18.61 6.26
N ALA A 197 -7.50 18.32 7.53
CA ALA A 197 -8.62 18.91 8.26
C ALA A 197 -8.56 20.46 8.26
N GLU A 198 -7.37 21.05 8.49
CA GLU A 198 -7.14 22.49 8.39
C GLU A 198 -7.39 23.03 6.98
N GLN A 199 -6.89 22.34 5.93
CA GLN A 199 -7.11 22.72 4.52
C GLN A 199 -8.60 22.67 4.12
N LEU A 200 -9.38 21.83 4.78
CA LEU A 200 -10.83 21.73 4.62
C LEU A 200 -11.59 22.68 5.57
N ASP A 201 -10.89 23.66 6.16
CA ASP A 201 -11.39 24.67 7.10
C ASP A 201 -12.13 24.07 8.30
N TYR A 202 -11.77 22.85 8.70
CA TYR A 202 -12.47 22.08 9.74
C TYR A 202 -13.98 21.94 9.48
N SER A 203 -14.40 22.08 8.22
CA SER A 203 -15.81 22.08 7.83
C SER A 203 -16.29 20.64 7.62
N PRO A 204 -17.32 20.17 8.36
CA PRO A 204 -17.82 18.81 8.18
C PRO A 204 -18.42 18.59 6.78
N ILE A 205 -18.93 19.65 6.14
CA ILE A 205 -19.41 19.60 4.75
C ILE A 205 -18.25 19.31 3.80
N LYS A 206 -17.19 20.13 3.84
CA LYS A 206 -16.01 19.96 2.97
C LYS A 206 -15.30 18.63 3.22
N ILE A 207 -15.29 18.17 4.46
CA ILE A 207 -14.72 16.87 4.83
C ILE A 207 -15.52 15.72 4.19
N VAL A 208 -16.84 15.71 4.31
CA VAL A 208 -17.69 14.68 3.66
C VAL A 208 -17.55 14.73 2.14
N GLU A 209 -17.58 15.91 1.54
CA GLU A 209 -17.35 16.08 0.09
C GLU A 209 -15.98 15.55 -0.32
N TYR A 210 -14.91 15.90 0.42
CA TYR A 210 -13.56 15.45 0.12
C TYR A 210 -13.44 13.93 0.16
N VAL A 211 -13.88 13.28 1.24
CA VAL A 211 -13.79 11.83 1.39
C VAL A 211 -14.67 11.12 0.34
N THR A 212 -15.83 11.68 0.01
CA THR A 212 -16.72 11.10 -1.02
C THR A 212 -16.15 11.25 -2.43
N ASN A 213 -15.54 12.39 -2.75
CA ASN A 213 -15.11 12.70 -4.12
C ASN A 213 -13.69 12.26 -4.45
N SER A 214 -12.81 12.15 -3.45
CA SER A 214 -11.38 11.91 -3.67
C SER A 214 -10.99 10.45 -3.56
N LEU A 215 -11.90 9.59 -3.07
CA LEU A 215 -11.66 8.16 -2.88
C LEU A 215 -12.60 7.33 -3.75
N GLU A 216 -12.03 6.38 -4.48
CA GLU A 216 -12.78 5.33 -5.18
C GLU A 216 -13.39 4.32 -4.19
N HIS A 217 -14.55 3.76 -4.54
CA HIS A 217 -15.16 2.71 -3.75
C HIS A 217 -14.62 1.33 -4.14
N GLU A 218 -13.87 0.71 -3.25
CA GLU A 218 -13.31 -0.63 -3.42
C GLU A 218 -14.11 -1.66 -2.62
N GLN A 219 -14.31 -2.87 -3.16
CA GLN A 219 -15.11 -3.89 -2.47
C GLN A 219 -14.26 -5.02 -1.88
N TYR A 220 -13.94 -4.84 -0.60
CA TYR A 220 -13.36 -5.86 0.27
C TYR A 220 -13.98 -5.80 1.66
N LEU A 221 -13.78 -6.84 2.45
CA LEU A 221 -14.34 -6.96 3.81
C LEU A 221 -13.35 -6.43 4.86
N GLY A 222 -13.84 -5.73 5.88
CA GLY A 222 -13.02 -5.28 7.03
C GLY A 222 -12.20 -4.03 6.73
N SER A 223 -11.57 -3.47 7.76
CA SER A 223 -10.56 -2.41 7.57
C SER A 223 -9.26 -3.04 7.07
N VAL A 224 -8.86 -2.68 5.86
CA VAL A 224 -7.64 -3.17 5.20
C VAL A 224 -6.58 -2.09 5.17
N LYS A 225 -6.97 -0.85 4.89
CA LYS A 225 -6.06 0.28 4.71
C LYS A 225 -6.03 1.24 5.91
N GLY A 226 -7.10 1.27 6.70
CA GLY A 226 -7.30 2.29 7.73
C GLY A 226 -7.46 3.69 7.13
N ALA A 227 -7.52 4.71 7.98
CA ALA A 227 -7.69 6.10 7.55
C ALA A 227 -6.55 6.58 6.64
N LEU A 228 -5.29 6.32 7.05
CA LEU A 228 -4.13 6.81 6.33
C LEU A 228 -3.90 6.07 5.01
N GLY A 229 -4.03 4.74 4.99
CA GLY A 229 -3.92 3.98 3.76
C GLY A 229 -5.03 4.32 2.75
N ALA A 230 -6.25 4.62 3.21
CA ALA A 230 -7.33 5.12 2.35
C ALA A 230 -6.97 6.47 1.72
N LEU A 231 -6.44 7.40 2.51
CA LEU A 231 -6.01 8.72 2.04
C LEU A 231 -4.86 8.65 1.02
N THR A 232 -3.87 7.79 1.23
CA THR A 232 -2.68 7.70 0.36
C THR A 232 -2.93 6.88 -0.91
N SER A 233 -3.78 5.86 -0.84
CA SER A 233 -4.12 5.04 -2.01
C SER A 233 -5.18 5.67 -2.91
N GLY A 234 -6.06 6.53 -2.36
CA GLY A 234 -7.16 7.13 -3.11
C GLY A 234 -8.34 6.19 -3.34
N GLY A 235 -8.46 5.10 -2.57
CA GLY A 235 -9.58 4.16 -2.66
C GLY A 235 -9.79 3.38 -1.36
N ALA A 236 -11.04 3.01 -1.08
CA ALA A 236 -11.41 2.34 0.18
C ALA A 236 -12.75 1.61 0.12
N ASN A 237 -12.98 0.65 1.01
CA ASN A 237 -14.31 0.12 1.31
C ASN A 237 -15.09 1.01 2.29
N ASP A 238 -16.28 0.58 2.70
CA ASP A 238 -17.14 1.28 3.65
C ASP A 238 -16.46 1.56 5.00
N ILE A 239 -15.75 0.59 5.56
CA ILE A 239 -15.06 0.73 6.86
C ILE A 239 -13.87 1.69 6.77
N ASP A 240 -13.04 1.59 5.74
CA ASP A 240 -11.86 2.45 5.58
C ASP A 240 -12.27 3.89 5.20
N HIS A 241 -13.36 4.06 4.42
CA HIS A 241 -14.03 5.35 4.21
C HIS A 241 -14.51 5.97 5.52
N ALA A 242 -15.19 5.17 6.36
CA ALA A 242 -15.64 5.60 7.68
C ALA A 242 -14.46 5.99 8.58
N SER A 243 -13.36 5.23 8.51
CA SER A 243 -12.14 5.47 9.29
C SER A 243 -11.51 6.83 8.95
N LEU A 244 -11.35 7.14 7.66
CA LEU A 244 -10.83 8.43 7.21
C LEU A 244 -11.76 9.59 7.58
N LEU A 245 -13.07 9.41 7.39
CA LEU A 245 -14.05 10.43 7.74
C LEU A 245 -14.03 10.72 9.25
N ILE A 246 -14.04 9.70 10.09
CA ILE A 246 -13.95 9.84 11.56
C ILE A 246 -12.65 10.55 11.94
N ALA A 247 -11.51 10.18 11.35
CA ALA A 247 -10.22 10.81 11.62
C ALA A 247 -10.24 12.32 11.33
N LEU A 248 -10.77 12.74 10.18
CA LEU A 248 -10.84 14.15 9.80
C LEU A 248 -11.85 14.94 10.65
N LEU A 249 -12.99 14.34 10.99
CA LEU A 249 -13.99 14.97 11.87
C LEU A 249 -13.45 15.17 13.29
N ARG A 250 -12.83 14.14 13.88
CA ARG A 250 -12.21 14.24 15.20
C ARG A 250 -11.07 15.26 15.22
N ALA A 251 -10.27 15.33 14.15
CA ALA A 251 -9.22 16.34 13.97
C ALA A 251 -9.79 17.77 13.89
N SER A 252 -11.08 17.88 13.58
CA SER A 252 -11.84 19.12 13.50
C SER A 252 -12.63 19.45 14.77
N GLY A 253 -12.46 18.69 15.87
CA GLY A 253 -13.22 18.93 17.10
C GLY A 253 -14.64 18.35 17.10
N ILE A 254 -14.95 17.47 16.14
CA ILE A 254 -16.30 16.91 15.92
C ILE A 254 -16.31 15.45 16.38
N PRO A 255 -17.11 15.11 17.41
CA PRO A 255 -17.25 13.72 17.85
C PRO A 255 -17.83 12.88 16.71
N ALA A 256 -17.23 11.73 16.45
CA ALA A 256 -17.64 10.84 15.39
C ALA A 256 -17.44 9.38 15.79
N ARG A 257 -18.32 8.49 15.32
CA ARG A 257 -18.27 7.06 15.65
C ARG A 257 -18.76 6.18 14.51
N TYR A 258 -18.31 4.93 14.49
CA TYR A 258 -18.75 3.93 13.53
C TYR A 258 -20.16 3.44 13.89
N VAL A 259 -20.96 3.14 12.88
CA VAL A 259 -22.24 2.47 13.00
C VAL A 259 -22.27 1.28 12.06
N ARG A 260 -22.58 0.09 12.58
CA ARG A 260 -22.76 -1.13 11.80
C ARG A 260 -24.23 -1.51 11.70
N GLY A 261 -24.64 -1.96 10.52
CA GLY A 261 -25.96 -2.51 10.31
C GLY A 261 -26.09 -3.29 9.01
N GLN A 262 -27.33 -3.66 8.71
CA GLN A 262 -27.73 -4.15 7.40
C GLN A 262 -28.57 -3.09 6.69
N ILE A 263 -28.29 -2.89 5.42
CA ILE A 263 -28.96 -1.92 4.55
C ILE A 263 -29.73 -2.66 3.46
N TYR A 264 -30.77 -2.03 2.92
CA TYR A 264 -31.46 -2.55 1.75
C TYR A 264 -30.79 -2.06 0.46
N PHE A 265 -30.39 -3.02 -0.37
CA PHE A 265 -29.91 -2.78 -1.72
C PHE A 265 -31.07 -2.98 -2.70
N GLN A 266 -31.73 -1.89 -3.09
CA GLN A 266 -32.87 -1.86 -4.00
C GLN A 266 -32.47 -1.93 -5.48
N ASP A 267 -33.38 -2.45 -6.31
CA ASP A 267 -33.32 -2.44 -7.78
C ASP A 267 -33.61 -1.03 -8.31
N LYS A 268 -32.65 -0.12 -8.13
CA LYS A 268 -32.71 1.25 -8.66
C LYS A 268 -31.34 1.70 -9.16
N PRO A 269 -31.28 2.60 -10.17
CA PRO A 269 -30.03 3.06 -10.77
C PRO A 269 -28.99 3.53 -9.76
N ALA A 270 -29.39 4.29 -8.73
CA ALA A 270 -28.47 4.80 -7.72
C ALA A 270 -27.71 3.70 -6.97
N HIS A 271 -28.35 2.54 -6.71
CA HIS A 271 -27.69 1.43 -6.01
C HIS A 271 -26.93 0.53 -7.00
N LEU A 272 -27.54 0.16 -8.12
CA LEU A 272 -26.90 -0.68 -9.13
C LEU A 272 -25.62 -0.05 -9.66
N ASN A 273 -25.65 1.25 -9.95
CA ASN A 273 -24.50 1.99 -10.45
C ASN A 273 -23.42 2.17 -9.37
N TRP A 274 -23.79 2.30 -8.08
CA TRP A 274 -22.83 2.34 -6.97
C TRP A 274 -21.93 1.09 -6.94
N TRP A 275 -22.48 -0.06 -7.37
CA TRP A 275 -21.75 -1.33 -7.46
C TRP A 275 -21.36 -1.72 -8.89
N ASN A 276 -21.40 -0.80 -9.86
CA ASN A 276 -21.02 -1.05 -11.27
C ASN A 276 -21.68 -2.30 -11.88
N VAL A 277 -22.98 -2.48 -11.63
CA VAL A 277 -23.77 -3.61 -12.14
C VAL A 277 -25.09 -3.12 -12.75
N LYS A 278 -25.76 -3.98 -13.51
CA LYS A 278 -27.01 -3.66 -14.22
C LYS A 278 -28.26 -4.25 -13.57
N ASP A 279 -28.13 -5.23 -12.70
CA ASP A 279 -29.26 -5.86 -12.01
C ASP A 279 -28.91 -6.37 -10.59
N LEU A 280 -29.94 -6.76 -9.83
CA LEU A 280 -29.78 -7.29 -8.47
C LEU A 280 -29.07 -8.65 -8.41
N ALA A 281 -29.14 -9.46 -9.47
CA ALA A 281 -28.48 -10.76 -9.49
C ALA A 281 -26.96 -10.56 -9.49
N ALA A 282 -26.45 -9.73 -10.40
CA ALA A 282 -25.07 -9.29 -10.46
C ALA A 282 -24.65 -8.58 -9.16
N ALA A 283 -25.47 -7.67 -8.62
CA ALA A 283 -25.19 -6.98 -7.37
C ALA A 283 -24.96 -7.95 -6.20
N SER A 284 -25.89 -8.90 -5.97
CA SER A 284 -25.77 -9.84 -4.86
C SER A 284 -24.55 -10.77 -5.01
N LYS A 285 -24.20 -11.16 -6.24
CA LYS A 285 -22.98 -11.93 -6.52
C LYS A 285 -21.72 -11.12 -6.26
N ALA A 286 -21.67 -9.88 -6.71
CA ALA A 286 -20.55 -8.97 -6.48
C ALA A 286 -20.33 -8.69 -4.98
N VAL A 287 -21.41 -8.45 -4.21
CA VAL A 287 -21.36 -8.33 -2.74
C VAL A 287 -20.84 -9.62 -2.11
N GLY A 288 -21.28 -10.78 -2.59
CA GLY A 288 -20.76 -12.06 -2.14
C GLY A 288 -19.27 -12.26 -2.40
N GLN A 289 -18.75 -11.80 -3.54
CA GLN A 289 -17.33 -11.87 -3.89
C GLN A 289 -16.46 -10.93 -3.04
N SER A 290 -17.00 -9.80 -2.56
CA SER A 290 -16.25 -8.92 -1.64
C SER A 290 -15.98 -9.59 -0.29
N GLY A 291 -16.82 -10.57 0.09
CA GLY A 291 -16.80 -11.26 1.38
C GLY A 291 -17.85 -10.75 2.38
N ALA A 292 -18.56 -9.67 2.04
CA ALA A 292 -19.64 -9.13 2.86
C ALA A 292 -20.82 -10.10 2.98
N SER A 293 -21.43 -10.15 4.16
CA SER A 293 -22.62 -10.98 4.34
C SER A 293 -23.83 -10.28 3.71
N TYR A 294 -24.64 -11.04 2.99
CA TYR A 294 -25.88 -10.56 2.40
C TYR A 294 -26.97 -11.63 2.52
N THR A 295 -28.22 -11.20 2.43
CA THR A 295 -29.40 -12.07 2.46
C THR A 295 -30.23 -11.83 1.21
N ASN A 296 -30.23 -12.82 0.32
CA ASN A 296 -31.08 -12.86 -0.88
C ASN A 296 -32.51 -13.27 -0.51
N SER A 297 -33.20 -12.42 0.24
CA SER A 297 -34.65 -12.43 0.31
C SER A 297 -35.17 -11.37 -0.66
N ASN A 298 -36.23 -11.65 -1.40
CA ASN A 298 -36.90 -10.66 -2.26
C ASN A 298 -37.70 -9.67 -1.40
N TYR A 299 -36.99 -8.81 -0.67
CA TYR A 299 -37.62 -7.71 0.07
C TYR A 299 -38.28 -6.74 -0.90
N THR A 300 -39.31 -6.03 -0.44
CA THR A 300 -39.94 -4.94 -1.19
C THR A 300 -39.84 -3.67 -0.36
N ILE A 301 -39.07 -2.69 -0.84
CA ILE A 301 -38.84 -1.39 -0.20
C ILE A 301 -39.19 -0.31 -1.21
N ASP A 302 -40.11 0.57 -0.87
CA ASP A 302 -40.65 1.60 -1.77
C ASP A 302 -41.18 1.04 -3.09
N GLY A 303 -41.76 -0.16 -3.06
CA GLY A 303 -42.27 -0.86 -4.25
C GLY A 303 -41.19 -1.51 -5.13
N LEU A 304 -39.91 -1.40 -4.76
CA LEU A 304 -38.78 -2.00 -5.48
C LEU A 304 -38.31 -3.27 -4.79
N THR A 305 -37.88 -4.25 -5.59
CA THR A 305 -37.22 -5.44 -5.06
C THR A 305 -35.88 -5.06 -4.44
N ALA A 306 -35.48 -5.75 -3.38
CA ALA A 306 -34.21 -5.51 -2.70
C ALA A 306 -33.67 -6.79 -2.08
N PHE A 307 -32.35 -6.86 -1.91
CA PHE A 307 -31.71 -7.76 -0.93
C PHE A 307 -31.15 -6.92 0.22
N SER A 308 -30.67 -7.56 1.29
CA SER A 308 -29.98 -6.85 2.38
C SER A 308 -28.51 -7.22 2.47
N MET A 309 -27.64 -6.27 2.77
CA MET A 309 -26.21 -6.48 2.97
C MET A 309 -25.70 -5.81 4.23
N GLU A 310 -24.66 -6.36 4.84
CA GLU A 310 -23.90 -5.69 5.90
C GLU A 310 -23.19 -4.44 5.36
N HIS A 311 -23.17 -3.39 6.17
CA HIS A 311 -22.56 -2.10 5.82
C HIS A 311 -22.19 -1.31 7.07
N VAL A 312 -21.16 -0.46 6.95
CA VAL A 312 -20.69 0.44 8.01
C VAL A 312 -20.72 1.88 7.52
N TRP A 313 -21.19 2.79 8.39
CA TRP A 313 -21.22 4.23 8.14
C TRP A 313 -20.81 5.00 9.40
N VAL A 314 -20.84 6.34 9.34
CA VAL A 314 -20.43 7.22 10.43
C VAL A 314 -21.64 7.94 11.03
N GLU A 315 -21.65 8.11 12.35
CA GLU A 315 -22.46 9.14 13.01
C GLU A 315 -21.52 10.27 13.47
N ALA A 316 -21.84 11.51 13.13
CA ALA A 316 -21.08 12.70 13.53
C ALA A 316 -21.96 13.68 14.32
N CYS A 317 -21.45 14.18 15.44
CA CYS A 317 -22.14 15.14 16.30
C CYS A 317 -21.90 16.57 15.80
N VAL A 318 -22.82 17.09 14.98
CA VAL A 318 -22.66 18.38 14.29
C VAL A 318 -23.72 19.41 14.72
N PRO A 319 -23.45 20.73 14.64
CA PRO A 319 -24.41 21.77 15.01
C PRO A 319 -25.50 21.89 13.93
N TYR A 320 -26.51 21.03 14.02
CA TYR A 320 -27.45 20.79 12.93
C TYR A 320 -28.42 21.96 12.68
N GLY A 321 -28.89 22.64 13.72
CA GLY A 321 -29.81 23.77 13.55
C GLY A 321 -29.18 24.99 12.88
N ASN A 322 -27.91 25.26 13.19
CA ASN A 322 -27.16 26.41 12.67
C ASN A 322 -27.06 26.46 11.14
N TYR A 323 -26.99 25.30 10.47
CA TYR A 323 -26.84 25.23 9.01
C TYR A 323 -28.18 25.19 8.25
N ARG A 324 -29.31 25.00 8.95
CA ARG A 324 -30.64 24.87 8.32
C ARG A 324 -31.61 26.00 8.67
N GLY A 325 -31.11 27.07 9.30
CA GLY A 325 -31.85 28.32 9.48
C GLY A 325 -32.98 28.26 10.50
N ASP A 326 -32.93 27.33 11.47
CA ASP A 326 -33.94 27.23 12.52
C ASP A 326 -33.82 28.31 13.60
N GLY A 327 -32.73 29.08 13.61
CA GLY A 327 -32.54 30.26 14.46
C GLY A 327 -32.50 29.95 15.96
N GLN A 328 -32.40 28.69 16.36
CA GLN A 328 -32.41 28.26 17.75
C GLN A 328 -31.01 27.91 18.24
N GLY A 329 -30.25 28.96 18.56
CA GLY A 329 -29.10 28.91 19.47
C GLY A 329 -27.90 28.04 19.06
N THR A 330 -26.77 28.31 19.70
CA THR A 330 -25.52 27.53 19.61
C THR A 330 -25.61 26.11 20.22
N GLU A 331 -26.82 25.56 20.40
CA GLU A 331 -27.10 24.43 21.31
C GLU A 331 -27.71 23.17 20.66
N SER A 332 -28.08 23.17 19.38
CA SER A 332 -28.73 22.01 18.73
C SER A 332 -27.76 21.08 17.99
N HIS A 333 -26.73 20.57 18.69
CA HIS A 333 -25.94 19.47 18.14
C HIS A 333 -26.77 18.18 18.12
N ARG A 334 -26.62 17.38 17.07
CA ARG A 334 -27.20 16.03 17.01
C ARG A 334 -26.30 15.09 16.22
N TRP A 335 -26.44 13.79 16.49
CA TRP A 335 -25.84 12.76 15.65
C TRP A 335 -26.48 12.75 14.26
N VAL A 336 -25.65 12.96 13.23
CA VAL A 336 -26.05 12.90 11.83
C VAL A 336 -25.37 11.70 11.17
N PRO A 337 -26.14 10.81 10.51
CA PRO A 337 -25.56 9.68 9.80
C PRO A 337 -24.96 10.11 8.45
N LEU A 338 -23.73 9.68 8.19
CA LEU A 338 -22.94 10.02 7.01
C LEU A 338 -22.29 8.76 6.46
N ASP A 339 -22.45 8.52 5.15
CA ASP A 339 -21.77 7.44 4.46
C ASP A 339 -21.05 7.97 3.22
N PRO A 340 -19.73 8.20 3.30
CA PRO A 340 -18.95 8.68 2.15
C PRO A 340 -18.55 7.55 1.19
N SER A 341 -18.86 6.28 1.50
CA SER A 341 -18.60 5.13 0.61
C SER A 341 -19.67 4.96 -0.46
N PHE A 342 -20.88 5.48 -0.22
CA PHE A 342 -21.93 5.58 -1.23
C PHE A 342 -21.53 6.59 -2.30
N LYS A 343 -21.51 6.16 -3.57
CA LYS A 343 -21.18 7.02 -4.72
C LYS A 343 -22.30 6.97 -5.73
N GLU A 344 -22.64 8.11 -6.30
CA GLU A 344 -23.49 8.17 -7.48
C GLU A 344 -22.64 8.10 -8.75
N TYR A 345 -23.13 7.37 -9.75
CA TYR A 345 -22.48 7.28 -11.05
C TYR A 345 -23.49 7.49 -12.18
N ASP A 346 -23.01 8.12 -13.25
CA ASP A 346 -23.61 8.08 -14.58
C ASP A 346 -23.14 6.81 -15.29
N ARG A 347 -24.09 5.94 -15.65
CA ARG A 347 -23.81 4.74 -16.45
C ARG A 347 -23.78 5.10 -17.92
N ILE A 348 -22.69 4.73 -18.59
CA ILE A 348 -22.50 4.91 -20.02
C ILE A 348 -22.47 3.52 -20.64
N ASP A 349 -23.51 3.18 -21.41
CA ASP A 349 -23.59 1.92 -22.13
C ASP A 349 -22.82 2.04 -23.45
N GLY A 350 -21.70 1.31 -23.56
CA GLY A 350 -20.90 1.22 -24.78
C GLY A 350 -21.35 0.08 -25.70
N ILE A 351 -20.52 -0.19 -26.71
CA ILE A 351 -20.76 -1.23 -27.70
C ILE A 351 -20.31 -2.61 -27.20
N SER A 352 -21.03 -3.64 -27.60
CA SER A 352 -20.61 -5.03 -27.42
C SER A 352 -19.64 -5.46 -28.52
N GLN A 353 -18.75 -6.38 -28.19
CA GLN A 353 -17.77 -6.97 -29.11
C GLN A 353 -17.84 -8.50 -29.01
N SER A 354 -17.41 -9.20 -30.06
CA SER A 354 -17.44 -10.68 -30.13
C SER A 354 -16.10 -11.28 -30.58
N GLU A 355 -15.02 -10.51 -30.48
CA GLU A 355 -13.68 -10.95 -30.82
C GLU A 355 -13.16 -11.92 -29.76
N VAL A 356 -12.48 -12.98 -30.19
CA VAL A 356 -11.95 -14.03 -29.30
C VAL A 356 -10.43 -13.97 -29.32
N PHE A 357 -9.81 -14.02 -28.14
CA PHE A 357 -8.35 -13.95 -28.06
C PHE A 357 -7.68 -15.18 -28.69
N ASP A 358 -6.77 -14.93 -29.64
CA ASP A 358 -6.00 -15.96 -30.32
C ASP A 358 -4.75 -16.36 -29.50
N TYR A 359 -4.93 -17.39 -28.66
CA TYR A 359 -3.88 -17.96 -27.81
C TYR A 359 -2.76 -18.61 -28.61
N ASP A 360 -3.07 -19.34 -29.69
CA ASP A 360 -2.07 -20.07 -30.47
C ASP A 360 -1.13 -19.10 -31.17
N ALA A 361 -1.68 -18.06 -31.81
CA ALA A 361 -0.87 -17.01 -32.41
C ALA A 361 -0.07 -16.24 -31.34
N PHE A 362 -0.61 -16.04 -30.14
CA PHE A 362 0.11 -15.37 -29.06
C PHE A 362 1.27 -16.22 -28.50
N LEU A 363 1.08 -17.53 -28.38
CA LEU A 363 2.09 -18.46 -27.86
C LEU A 363 3.14 -18.85 -28.91
N SER A 364 2.86 -18.64 -30.20
CA SER A 364 3.79 -19.02 -31.29
C SER A 364 5.17 -18.35 -31.24
N LYS A 365 5.29 -17.20 -30.57
CA LYS A 365 6.54 -16.43 -30.52
C LYS A 365 6.64 -15.60 -29.25
N ARG A 366 7.85 -15.48 -28.71
CA ARG A 366 8.16 -14.58 -27.60
C ARG A 366 7.85 -13.13 -27.97
N THR A 367 7.06 -12.46 -27.14
CA THR A 367 6.71 -11.05 -27.29
C THR A 367 6.80 -10.34 -25.95
N LYS A 368 7.00 -9.01 -25.99
CA LYS A 368 6.90 -8.12 -24.83
C LYS A 368 5.50 -7.53 -24.66
N GLN A 369 4.65 -7.64 -25.67
CA GLN A 369 3.25 -7.21 -25.60
C GLN A 369 2.50 -8.19 -24.69
N LEU A 370 1.77 -7.65 -23.72
CA LEU A 370 1.02 -8.44 -22.76
C LEU A 370 -0.22 -9.05 -23.42
N PRO A 371 -0.75 -10.17 -22.90
CA PRO A 371 -1.91 -10.84 -23.50
C PRO A 371 -3.12 -9.91 -23.63
N TYR A 372 -3.47 -9.16 -22.58
CA TYR A 372 -4.60 -8.23 -22.64
C TYR A 372 -4.36 -7.06 -23.60
N GLU A 373 -3.14 -6.50 -23.69
CA GLU A 373 -2.80 -5.45 -24.68
C GLU A 373 -2.94 -5.97 -26.11
N LYS A 374 -2.59 -7.24 -26.35
CA LYS A 374 -2.81 -7.87 -27.65
C LYS A 374 -4.31 -8.06 -27.92
N TYR A 375 -5.08 -8.44 -26.90
CA TYR A 375 -6.53 -8.57 -27.04
C TYR A 375 -7.21 -7.22 -27.31
N GLU A 376 -6.80 -6.16 -26.62
CA GLU A 376 -7.23 -4.79 -26.89
C GLU A 376 -6.96 -4.39 -28.34
N ALA A 377 -5.78 -4.71 -28.87
CA ALA A 377 -5.47 -4.45 -30.28
C ALA A 377 -6.40 -5.22 -31.24
N GLN A 378 -6.70 -6.48 -30.95
CA GLN A 378 -7.65 -7.30 -31.73
C GLN A 378 -9.07 -6.72 -31.68
N VAL A 379 -9.55 -6.37 -30.49
CA VAL A 379 -10.86 -5.74 -30.29
C VAL A 379 -10.93 -4.40 -31.01
N LEU A 380 -9.88 -3.57 -30.92
CA LEU A 380 -9.83 -2.27 -31.59
C LEU A 380 -9.89 -2.43 -33.13
N GLU A 381 -9.17 -3.41 -33.68
CA GLU A 381 -9.24 -3.73 -35.10
C GLU A 381 -10.66 -4.17 -35.49
N TYR A 382 -11.26 -5.07 -34.72
CA TYR A 382 -12.62 -5.55 -34.92
C TYR A 382 -13.66 -4.42 -34.90
N ILE A 383 -13.71 -3.59 -33.85
CA ILE A 383 -14.73 -2.53 -33.73
C ILE A 383 -14.58 -1.46 -34.82
N ARG A 384 -13.36 -1.24 -35.33
CA ARG A 384 -13.12 -0.32 -36.45
C ARG A 384 -13.63 -0.83 -37.79
N THR A 385 -13.86 -2.14 -37.93
CA THR A 385 -14.60 -2.69 -39.09
C THR A 385 -16.07 -2.31 -39.07
N ILE A 386 -16.64 -2.08 -37.88
CA ILE A 386 -18.03 -1.63 -37.68
C ILE A 386 -18.12 -0.12 -37.91
N ASN A 387 -17.26 0.65 -37.24
CA ASN A 387 -17.13 2.09 -37.42
C ASN A 387 -15.68 2.55 -37.17
N PRO A 388 -14.98 3.12 -38.17
CA PRO A 388 -13.57 3.51 -38.07
C PRO A 388 -13.26 4.54 -36.97
N ASN A 389 -14.25 5.30 -36.49
CA ASN A 389 -14.08 6.31 -35.46
C ASN A 389 -14.17 5.75 -34.03
N LEU A 390 -14.52 4.48 -33.86
CA LEU A 390 -14.60 3.86 -32.54
C LEU A 390 -13.22 3.65 -31.92
N THR A 391 -13.22 3.70 -30.60
CA THR A 391 -12.08 3.53 -29.70
C THR A 391 -12.38 2.48 -28.65
N LEU A 392 -11.36 2.03 -27.92
CA LEU A 392 -11.54 1.09 -26.81
C LEU A 392 -12.43 1.67 -25.69
N ALA A 393 -12.44 2.99 -25.51
CA ALA A 393 -13.32 3.66 -24.55
C ALA A 393 -14.82 3.50 -24.88
N ASP A 394 -15.14 3.18 -26.14
CA ASP A 394 -16.51 2.91 -26.57
C ASP A 394 -16.95 1.47 -26.28
N VAL A 395 -16.02 0.57 -25.90
CA VAL A 395 -16.31 -0.84 -25.64
C VAL A 395 -16.80 -1.05 -24.22
N GLY A 396 -17.86 -1.83 -24.08
CA GLY A 396 -18.40 -2.23 -22.78
C GLY A 396 -19.11 -1.10 -22.03
N THR A 397 -19.73 -1.43 -20.90
CA THR A 397 -20.35 -0.43 -20.03
C THR A 397 -19.32 0.10 -19.04
N HIS A 398 -19.29 1.42 -18.84
CA HIS A 398 -18.49 2.07 -17.81
C HIS A 398 -19.32 3.04 -16.97
N TRP A 399 -18.76 3.45 -15.83
CA TRP A 399 -19.44 4.29 -14.84
C TRP A 399 -18.57 5.50 -14.52
N GLN A 400 -19.14 6.69 -14.69
CA GLN A 400 -18.48 7.94 -14.34
C GLN A 400 -19.03 8.46 -13.01
N GLN A 401 -18.16 8.63 -12.01
CA GLN A 401 -18.59 9.12 -10.70
C GLN A 401 -19.12 10.55 -10.81
N ARG A 402 -20.27 10.81 -10.19
CA ARG A 402 -20.78 12.16 -10.00
C ARG A 402 -20.12 12.80 -8.79
N THR A 403 -19.63 14.03 -8.96
CA THR A 403 -19.10 14.82 -7.85
C THR A 403 -20.22 15.20 -6.90
N LEU A 404 -20.09 14.82 -5.63
CA LEU A 404 -20.95 15.27 -4.55
C LEU A 404 -20.64 16.74 -4.23
N SER A 405 -21.67 17.59 -4.26
CA SER A 405 -21.59 18.95 -3.73
C SER A 405 -22.77 19.21 -2.80
N LEU A 406 -22.48 19.54 -1.55
CA LEU A 406 -23.42 19.68 -0.46
C LEU A 406 -23.53 21.15 -0.05
N GLY A 407 -24.75 21.69 -0.09
CA GLY A 407 -25.06 22.96 0.60
C GLY A 407 -25.23 22.78 2.11
N PHE A 408 -25.62 21.58 2.54
CA PHE A 408 -25.83 21.18 3.92
C PHE A 408 -25.62 19.66 4.04
N LEU A 409 -25.30 19.18 5.25
CA LEU A 409 -25.21 17.74 5.49
C LEU A 409 -26.59 17.07 5.37
N PRO A 410 -26.66 15.86 4.76
CA PRO A 410 -27.88 15.09 4.70
C PRO A 410 -28.36 14.74 6.12
N ASP A 411 -29.67 14.58 6.30
CA ASP A 411 -30.28 14.15 7.56
C ASP A 411 -30.61 12.66 7.63
N THR A 412 -30.50 11.97 6.49
CA THR A 412 -30.69 10.53 6.35
C THR A 412 -29.64 9.94 5.40
N LEU A 413 -29.43 8.63 5.49
CA LEU A 413 -28.61 7.89 4.55
C LEU A 413 -29.31 7.76 3.18
N PRO A 414 -28.56 7.50 2.09
CA PRO A 414 -29.12 7.34 0.73
C PRO A 414 -29.89 6.02 0.51
N TYR A 415 -29.95 5.17 1.53
CA TYR A 415 -30.60 3.87 1.53
C TYR A 415 -31.37 3.63 2.85
N ALA A 416 -32.34 2.73 2.80
CA ALA A 416 -33.09 2.31 3.99
C ALA A 416 -32.26 1.32 4.83
N ILE A 417 -32.22 1.54 6.15
CA ILE A 417 -31.61 0.61 7.10
C ILE A 417 -32.61 -0.52 7.39
N ARG A 418 -32.16 -1.77 7.27
CA ARG A 418 -32.93 -2.95 7.66
C ARG A 418 -32.86 -3.16 9.18
N THR A 419 -31.65 -3.22 9.71
CA THR A 419 -31.38 -3.47 11.13
C THR A 419 -30.04 -2.88 11.53
N TYR A 420 -29.95 -2.32 12.73
CA TYR A 420 -28.66 -2.06 13.38
C TYR A 420 -28.09 -3.37 13.91
N THR A 421 -26.77 -3.55 13.80
CA THR A 421 -26.11 -4.83 14.14
C THR A 421 -24.97 -4.60 15.10
N ASN A 422 -24.99 -5.32 16.22
CA ASN A 422 -23.93 -5.28 17.21
C ASN A 422 -22.60 -5.72 16.60
N TRP A 423 -21.51 -5.06 16.98
CA TRP A 423 -20.18 -5.36 16.48
C TRP A 423 -19.71 -6.78 16.82
N SER A 424 -19.95 -7.22 18.05
CA SER A 424 -19.65 -8.57 18.52
C SER A 424 -20.43 -8.93 19.80
N ASP A 425 -20.16 -10.11 20.35
CA ASP A 425 -20.67 -10.52 21.67
C ASP A 425 -20.08 -9.66 22.81
N VAL A 426 -18.93 -9.02 22.58
CA VAL A 426 -18.29 -8.11 23.54
C VAL A 426 -18.79 -6.68 23.35
N ILE A 427 -18.81 -6.18 22.10
CA ILE A 427 -19.35 -4.86 21.78
C ILE A 427 -20.80 -5.04 21.33
N THR A 428 -21.70 -5.06 22.33
CA THR A 428 -23.14 -5.35 22.20
C THR A 428 -23.97 -4.16 21.72
N THR A 429 -23.34 -3.17 21.10
CA THR A 429 -23.98 -2.00 20.51
C THR A 429 -23.64 -1.91 19.02
N PRO A 430 -24.51 -1.32 18.18
CA PRO A 430 -24.21 -1.07 16.78
C PRO A 430 -23.27 0.12 16.57
N ARG A 431 -23.13 0.97 17.61
CA ARG A 431 -22.28 2.17 17.62
C ARG A 431 -21.01 1.87 18.38
N SER A 432 -19.88 2.26 17.83
CA SER A 432 -18.58 2.15 18.49
C SER A 432 -17.67 3.30 18.10
N ALA A 433 -17.00 3.91 19.08
CA ALA A 433 -15.96 4.90 18.85
C ALA A 433 -14.68 4.27 18.26
N ILE A 434 -14.48 2.96 18.48
CA ILE A 434 -13.28 2.21 18.11
C ILE A 434 -13.71 1.07 17.19
N LEU A 435 -12.98 0.81 16.10
CA LEU A 435 -13.28 -0.36 15.28
C LEU A 435 -12.82 -1.62 16.06
N PRO A 436 -13.70 -2.61 16.27
CA PRO A 436 -13.30 -3.84 16.93
C PRO A 436 -12.18 -4.57 16.18
N GLU A 437 -11.29 -5.25 16.91
CA GLU A 437 -10.12 -5.92 16.34
C GLU A 437 -10.49 -6.99 15.29
N GLU A 438 -11.60 -7.70 15.49
CA GLU A 438 -12.11 -8.69 14.57
C GLU A 438 -12.50 -8.11 13.20
N TRP A 439 -12.76 -6.80 13.10
CA TRP A 439 -13.03 -6.12 11.83
C TRP A 439 -11.80 -5.49 11.20
N ARG A 440 -10.64 -5.55 11.86
CA ARG A 440 -9.35 -5.18 11.29
C ARG A 440 -8.75 -6.39 10.58
N ALA A 441 -8.57 -6.26 9.27
CA ALA A 441 -8.03 -7.34 8.47
C ALA A 441 -6.58 -7.63 8.86
N SER A 442 -6.22 -8.92 8.94
CA SER A 442 -4.85 -9.34 9.22
C SER A 442 -4.42 -10.47 8.31
N VAL A 443 -3.16 -10.42 7.89
CA VAL A 443 -2.47 -11.56 7.27
C VAL A 443 -2.05 -12.50 8.38
N LYS A 444 -2.62 -13.69 8.39
CA LYS A 444 -2.19 -14.79 9.24
C LYS A 444 -1.09 -15.57 8.53
N ILE A 445 0.03 -15.74 9.23
CA ILE A 445 1.22 -16.43 8.73
C ILE A 445 1.49 -17.62 9.62
N LYS A 446 1.67 -18.80 9.00
CA LYS A 446 2.20 -19.99 9.63
C LYS A 446 3.57 -20.27 9.02
N PHE A 447 4.62 -20.31 9.83
CA PHE A 447 6.00 -20.41 9.35
C PHE A 447 6.71 -21.61 9.99
N ALA A 448 7.41 -22.42 9.21
CA ALA A 448 8.23 -23.55 9.69
C ALA A 448 7.54 -24.54 10.67
N GLY A 449 6.20 -24.62 10.63
CA GLY A 449 5.42 -25.45 11.57
C GLY A 449 5.12 -24.79 12.93
N ASP A 450 5.58 -23.55 13.16
CA ASP A 450 5.29 -22.76 14.36
C ASP A 450 3.80 -22.35 14.45
N VAL A 451 3.46 -21.72 15.57
CA VAL A 451 2.14 -21.14 15.82
C VAL A 451 1.83 -20.03 14.81
N GLU A 452 0.59 -20.02 14.32
CA GLU A 452 0.09 -18.98 13.42
C GLU A 452 0.07 -17.62 14.13
N PHE A 453 0.59 -16.59 13.46
CA PHE A 453 0.63 -15.22 13.94
C PHE A 453 0.05 -14.23 12.95
N GLY A 454 -0.24 -13.00 13.37
CA GLY A 454 -0.96 -12.02 12.56
C GLY A 454 -0.19 -10.74 12.32
N ILE A 455 -0.12 -10.29 11.07
CA ILE A 455 0.32 -8.94 10.71
C ILE A 455 -0.91 -8.16 10.20
N PRO A 456 -1.26 -6.99 10.77
CA PRO A 456 -2.36 -6.16 10.25
C PRO A 456 -2.20 -5.85 8.76
N MET A 457 -3.31 -5.86 8.01
CA MET A 457 -3.30 -5.47 6.58
C MET A 457 -2.88 -4.02 6.38
N THR A 458 -3.17 -3.16 7.35
CA THR A 458 -2.77 -1.74 7.36
C THR A 458 -1.24 -1.57 7.31
N ASN A 459 -0.49 -2.50 7.92
CA ASN A 459 0.96 -2.54 7.78
C ASN A 459 1.39 -2.77 6.32
N PHE A 460 0.73 -3.68 5.59
CA PHE A 460 1.02 -3.89 4.16
C PHE A 460 0.60 -2.69 3.30
N ALA A 461 -0.44 -1.96 3.73
CA ALA A 461 -0.93 -0.78 3.02
C ALA A 461 0.06 0.40 3.06
N GLN A 462 0.83 0.51 4.12
CA GLN A 462 1.65 1.69 4.41
C GLN A 462 3.15 1.41 4.46
N HIS A 463 3.54 0.18 4.75
CA HIS A 463 4.92 -0.21 5.02
C HIS A 463 5.37 -1.38 4.14
N ARG A 464 6.68 -1.56 4.01
CA ARG A 464 7.24 -2.81 3.47
C ARG A 464 7.32 -3.84 4.58
N ILE A 465 6.92 -5.06 4.26
CA ILE A 465 7.14 -6.24 5.10
C ILE A 465 8.17 -7.14 4.42
N THR A 466 9.26 -7.44 5.13
CA THR A 466 10.34 -8.31 4.66
C THR A 466 10.52 -9.51 5.57
N LEU A 467 11.06 -10.58 5.01
CA LEU A 467 11.57 -11.73 5.75
C LEU A 467 13.03 -11.94 5.36
N SER A 468 13.88 -12.05 6.38
CA SER A 468 15.30 -12.37 6.26
C SER A 468 15.73 -13.29 7.39
N PHE A 469 16.97 -13.75 7.39
CA PHE A 469 17.51 -14.63 8.43
C PHE A 469 18.78 -14.04 9.02
N GLU A 470 18.93 -14.19 10.34
CA GLU A 470 20.09 -13.76 11.10
C GLU A 470 20.59 -14.94 11.93
N GLY A 471 21.88 -15.00 12.27
CA GLY A 471 22.37 -16.11 13.09
C GLY A 471 21.72 -16.12 14.47
N ALA A 472 21.37 -17.30 14.97
CA ALA A 472 20.60 -17.44 16.21
C ALA A 472 21.32 -16.90 17.45
N THR A 473 22.65 -16.97 17.45
CA THR A 473 23.53 -16.35 18.45
C THR A 473 24.51 -15.37 17.79
N SER A 474 25.21 -14.55 18.58
CA SER A 474 26.28 -13.67 18.03
C SER A 474 27.37 -14.44 17.28
N THR A 475 27.69 -15.66 17.73
CA THR A 475 28.65 -16.55 17.07
C THR A 475 28.09 -17.03 15.75
N ASP A 476 26.87 -17.56 15.75
CA ASP A 476 26.20 -17.99 14.52
C ASP A 476 26.09 -16.84 13.53
N ASN A 477 25.75 -15.63 13.99
CA ASN A 477 25.58 -14.49 13.11
C ASN A 477 26.90 -14.07 12.45
N THR A 478 28.01 -14.16 13.18
CA THR A 478 29.34 -13.93 12.62
C THR A 478 29.65 -14.98 11.54
N GLN A 479 29.41 -16.26 11.84
CA GLN A 479 29.66 -17.36 10.90
C GLN A 479 28.77 -17.28 9.67
N TYR A 480 27.50 -16.90 9.84
CA TYR A 480 26.55 -16.68 8.77
C TYR A 480 27.05 -15.58 7.84
N LEU A 481 27.36 -14.39 8.37
CA LEU A 481 27.86 -13.28 7.56
C LEU A 481 29.18 -13.62 6.86
N GLU A 482 30.12 -14.30 7.53
CA GLU A 482 31.36 -14.77 6.91
C GLU A 482 31.12 -15.75 5.76
N PHE A 483 30.11 -16.63 5.87
CA PHE A 483 29.72 -17.52 4.76
C PHE A 483 29.12 -16.73 3.60
N MET A 484 28.20 -15.79 3.89
CA MET A 484 27.56 -14.93 2.89
C MET A 484 28.59 -14.09 2.12
N ASP A 485 29.63 -13.59 2.80
CA ASP A 485 30.69 -12.77 2.21
C ASP A 485 31.83 -13.59 1.55
N GLY A 486 31.73 -14.92 1.50
CA GLY A 486 32.77 -15.75 0.88
C GLY A 486 34.07 -15.78 1.68
N ILE A 487 34.00 -15.73 3.00
CA ILE A 487 35.15 -15.78 3.93
C ILE A 487 35.24 -17.15 4.61
N ARG A 488 34.11 -17.85 4.74
CA ARG A 488 33.99 -19.12 5.47
C ARG A 488 33.37 -20.20 4.61
N VAL A 489 34.03 -21.37 4.58
CA VAL A 489 33.43 -22.62 4.09
C VAL A 489 32.41 -23.12 5.10
N LEU A 490 31.21 -23.46 4.62
CA LEU A 490 30.17 -24.11 5.40
C LEU A 490 30.24 -25.63 5.17
N ASP A 491 30.27 -26.41 6.24
CA ASP A 491 30.17 -27.87 6.19
C ASP A 491 28.83 -28.30 6.80
N CYS A 492 27.84 -28.54 5.93
CA CYS A 492 26.51 -28.99 6.34
C CYS A 492 26.49 -30.39 6.99
N ASP A 493 27.56 -31.19 6.85
CA ASP A 493 27.63 -32.54 7.40
C ASP A 493 28.15 -32.56 8.86
N THR A 494 29.02 -31.62 9.23
CA THR A 494 29.71 -31.64 10.54
C THR A 494 29.42 -30.43 11.44
N GLY A 495 28.83 -29.34 10.91
CA GLY A 495 28.57 -28.12 11.66
C GLY A 495 27.28 -27.42 11.24
N ASN A 496 26.20 -27.63 11.98
CA ASN A 496 24.93 -26.97 11.71
C ASN A 496 24.91 -25.55 12.30
N LEU A 497 25.23 -24.57 11.44
CA LEU A 497 24.93 -23.17 11.69
C LEU A 497 23.43 -22.99 11.92
N THR A 498 23.06 -22.27 12.98
CA THR A 498 21.66 -22.02 13.33
C THR A 498 21.28 -20.57 13.04
N VAL A 499 20.13 -20.38 12.39
CA VAL A 499 19.59 -19.08 11.99
C VAL A 499 18.20 -18.88 12.57
N THR A 500 17.79 -17.64 12.76
CA THR A 500 16.47 -17.25 13.21
C THR A 500 15.80 -16.41 12.12
N PRO A 501 14.55 -16.71 11.74
CA PRO A 501 13.78 -15.87 10.83
C PRO A 501 13.44 -14.53 11.47
N VAL A 502 13.58 -13.45 10.71
CA VAL A 502 13.31 -12.08 11.15
C VAL A 502 12.35 -11.41 10.17
N PHE A 503 11.11 -11.23 10.60
CA PHE A 503 10.13 -10.40 9.89
C PHE A 503 10.35 -8.94 10.26
N LYS A 504 10.44 -8.05 9.27
CA LYS A 504 10.69 -6.62 9.49
C LYS A 504 9.60 -5.77 8.85
N LYS A 505 9.29 -4.65 9.51
CA LYS A 505 8.46 -3.55 8.98
C LYS A 505 9.36 -2.35 8.77
N ASP A 506 9.56 -1.96 7.51
CA ASP A 506 10.49 -0.90 7.10
C ASP A 506 11.86 -1.02 7.81
N GLY A 507 12.47 -2.21 7.72
CA GLY A 507 13.78 -2.50 8.34
C GLY A 507 13.79 -2.77 9.84
N VAL A 508 12.71 -2.44 10.55
CA VAL A 508 12.60 -2.69 11.99
C VAL A 508 12.02 -4.08 12.23
N ALA A 509 12.75 -4.92 12.96
CA ALA A 509 12.27 -6.24 13.36
C ALA A 509 10.93 -6.12 14.09
N LEU A 510 9.94 -6.87 13.63
CA LEU A 510 8.66 -6.94 14.31
C LEU A 510 8.84 -7.81 15.56
N THR A 511 8.85 -7.18 16.73
CA THR A 511 8.99 -7.84 18.04
C THR A 511 7.71 -7.69 18.85
N GLY A 512 7.32 -8.73 19.58
CA GLY A 512 6.01 -8.85 20.25
C GLY A 512 5.52 -7.60 21.01
N SER A 513 4.44 -7.00 20.50
CA SER A 513 3.14 -6.83 21.15
C SER A 513 2.06 -6.62 20.06
N ALA A 514 0.78 -6.83 20.41
CA ALA A 514 -0.32 -7.28 19.54
C ALA A 514 -0.51 -6.60 18.15
N PRO A 515 -0.94 -7.35 17.11
CA PRO A 515 -1.20 -8.81 17.14
C PRO A 515 0.14 -9.56 17.22
N GLU A 516 0.23 -10.48 18.17
CA GLU A 516 1.46 -11.11 18.65
C GLU A 516 2.29 -11.70 17.51
N LEU A 517 3.55 -11.30 17.36
CA LEU A 517 4.54 -12.17 16.74
C LEU A 517 5.10 -13.09 17.82
N PRO A 518 4.95 -14.42 17.68
CA PRO A 518 5.61 -15.37 18.55
C PRO A 518 7.11 -15.26 18.36
N THR A 519 7.87 -15.60 19.40
CA THR A 519 9.30 -15.89 19.23
C THR A 519 9.40 -17.08 18.28
N LEU A 520 9.85 -16.81 17.05
CA LEU A 520 10.01 -17.85 16.04
C LEU A 520 11.18 -18.76 16.40
N SER A 521 11.00 -20.05 16.17
CA SER A 521 12.01 -21.05 16.49
C SER A 521 13.25 -20.85 15.64
N SER A 522 14.44 -20.95 16.24
CA SER A 522 15.69 -21.02 15.48
C SER A 522 15.75 -22.32 14.67
N LEU A 523 16.32 -22.25 13.48
CA LEU A 523 16.35 -23.31 12.48
C LEU A 523 17.79 -23.62 12.10
N SER A 524 18.09 -24.88 11.80
CA SER A 524 19.37 -25.21 11.17
C SER A 524 19.40 -24.68 9.73
N LEU A 525 20.53 -24.09 9.33
CA LEU A 525 20.75 -23.61 7.97
C LEU A 525 20.69 -24.76 6.93
N CYS A 526 21.11 -25.96 7.32
CA CYS A 526 21.14 -27.15 6.46
C CYS A 526 20.07 -28.18 6.87
N ASP A 527 19.75 -29.08 5.94
CA ASP A 527 18.93 -30.27 6.16
C ASP A 527 19.60 -31.46 5.44
N GLY A 528 20.45 -32.18 6.17
CA GLY A 528 21.41 -33.11 5.55
C GLY A 528 22.46 -32.34 4.75
N SER A 529 22.76 -32.82 3.54
CA SER A 529 23.75 -32.19 2.64
C SER A 529 23.21 -30.96 1.89
N ASP A 530 21.91 -30.67 2.00
CA ASP A 530 21.25 -29.58 1.30
C ASP A 530 20.96 -28.39 2.23
N PHE A 531 20.77 -27.20 1.66
CA PHE A 531 20.22 -26.08 2.40
C PHE A 531 18.75 -26.33 2.77
N ARG A 532 18.39 -25.91 3.99
CA ARG A 532 17.03 -26.10 4.49
C ARG A 532 16.01 -25.36 3.61
N LYS A 533 14.91 -26.04 3.29
CA LYS A 533 13.71 -25.43 2.71
C LYS A 533 12.61 -25.36 3.75
N ILE A 534 11.90 -24.24 3.78
CA ILE A 534 10.91 -23.93 4.80
C ILE A 534 9.56 -23.71 4.11
N THR A 535 8.51 -24.27 4.70
CA THR A 535 7.13 -23.99 4.30
C THR A 535 6.59 -22.78 5.06
N MET A 536 5.98 -21.86 4.32
CA MET A 536 5.25 -20.72 4.85
C MET A 536 3.83 -20.68 4.27
N GLY A 537 2.82 -20.67 5.13
CA GLY A 537 1.43 -20.48 4.76
C GLY A 537 0.95 -19.07 5.09
N MET A 538 0.30 -18.38 4.16
CA MET A 538 -0.27 -17.04 4.35
C MET A 538 -1.77 -17.02 4.02
N LYS A 539 -2.55 -16.23 4.76
CA LYS A 539 -3.97 -15.96 4.45
C LYS A 539 -4.42 -14.62 5.02
N VAL A 540 -5.39 -13.96 4.39
CA VAL A 540 -6.04 -12.77 4.97
C VAL A 540 -7.29 -13.21 5.74
N ARG A 541 -7.41 -12.79 7.00
CA ARG A 541 -8.59 -13.02 7.84
C ARG A 541 -9.24 -11.72 8.28
N VAL A 542 -10.58 -11.75 8.28
CA VAL A 542 -11.45 -10.71 8.81
C VAL A 542 -12.63 -11.41 9.50
N ASN A 543 -12.90 -11.06 10.75
CA ASN A 543 -14.02 -11.55 11.54
C ASN A 543 -14.16 -13.09 11.45
N ASN A 544 -13.07 -13.79 11.75
CA ASN A 544 -12.90 -15.25 11.62
C ASN A 544 -13.06 -15.85 10.21
N LYS A 545 -13.45 -15.08 9.20
CA LYS A 545 -13.53 -15.51 7.79
C LYS A 545 -12.18 -15.34 7.10
N THR A 546 -11.81 -16.31 6.26
CA THR A 546 -10.69 -16.16 5.33
C THR A 546 -11.21 -15.49 4.05
N VAL A 547 -10.57 -14.40 3.62
CA VAL A 547 -11.01 -13.58 2.47
C VAL A 547 -10.03 -13.57 1.31
N SER A 548 -8.91 -14.31 1.42
CA SER A 548 -7.85 -14.41 0.41
C SER A 548 -7.80 -15.74 -0.37
N ILE A 549 -8.89 -16.51 -0.39
CA ILE A 549 -8.93 -17.81 -1.10
C ILE A 549 -10.24 -17.98 -1.87
N THR A 550 -10.14 -18.52 -3.08
CA THR A 550 -11.28 -18.99 -3.85
C THR A 550 -11.83 -20.27 -3.20
N ARG A 551 -13.15 -20.44 -3.14
CA ARG A 551 -13.80 -21.58 -2.46
C ARG A 551 -13.21 -22.93 -2.90
N GLY A 552 -12.64 -23.71 -1.97
CA GLY A 552 -12.44 -25.16 -2.16
C GLY A 552 -11.04 -25.75 -1.99
N SER A 553 -9.99 -25.00 -1.63
CA SER A 553 -8.63 -25.56 -1.51
C SER A 553 -7.82 -24.91 -0.39
N GLY A 554 -7.42 -25.69 0.63
CA GLY A 554 -6.44 -25.28 1.66
C GLY A 554 -6.87 -24.09 2.53
N ASN A 555 -6.38 -24.01 3.77
CA ASN A 555 -6.65 -22.83 4.60
C ASN A 555 -5.69 -21.67 4.29
N ASN A 556 -4.58 -21.90 3.57
CA ASN A 556 -3.53 -20.91 3.30
C ASN A 556 -3.04 -20.97 1.85
N VAL A 557 -2.44 -19.88 1.39
CA VAL A 557 -1.52 -19.83 0.25
C VAL A 557 -0.16 -20.30 0.74
N GLU A 558 0.34 -21.42 0.21
CA GLU A 558 1.56 -22.07 0.69
C GLU A 558 2.75 -21.75 -0.22
N PHE A 559 3.89 -21.45 0.40
CA PHE A 559 5.20 -21.30 -0.22
C PHE A 559 6.11 -22.39 0.36
N ASP A 560 6.61 -23.31 -0.45
CA ASP A 560 7.36 -24.51 0.00
C ASP A 560 8.88 -24.43 -0.21
N THR A 561 9.36 -23.33 -0.80
CA THR A 561 10.78 -23.13 -1.13
C THR A 561 11.43 -21.96 -0.41
N ILE A 562 10.95 -21.56 0.78
CA ILE A 562 11.61 -20.49 1.54
C ILE A 562 12.97 -21.00 2.03
N SER A 563 14.05 -20.43 1.49
CA SER A 563 15.44 -20.67 1.85
C SER A 563 15.95 -19.63 2.86
N PRO A 564 16.73 -20.04 3.88
CA PRO A 564 17.40 -19.10 4.76
C PRO A 564 18.48 -18.23 4.11
N LEU A 565 18.89 -18.55 2.89
CA LEU A 565 19.91 -17.80 2.14
C LEU A 565 19.35 -16.57 1.42
N ASP A 566 18.02 -16.47 1.33
CA ASP A 566 17.36 -15.48 0.51
C ASP A 566 16.74 -14.34 1.32
N TYR A 567 16.55 -13.22 0.64
CA TYR A 567 15.86 -12.06 1.13
C TYR A 567 14.49 -11.96 0.48
N TYR A 568 13.44 -11.73 1.26
CA TYR A 568 12.06 -11.73 0.78
C TYR A 568 11.37 -10.42 1.08
N ALA A 569 10.64 -9.88 0.11
CA ALA A 569 9.53 -8.97 0.34
C ALA A 569 8.22 -9.77 0.27
N LEU A 570 7.32 -9.54 1.23
CA LEU A 570 6.04 -10.24 1.34
C LEU A 570 4.90 -9.24 1.15
N SER A 571 3.80 -9.69 0.53
CA SER A 571 2.60 -8.85 0.42
C SER A 571 1.32 -9.67 0.36
N ALA A 572 0.30 -9.18 1.07
CA ALA A 572 -1.09 -9.42 0.75
C ALA A 572 -1.67 -8.10 0.25
N TYR A 573 -1.98 -8.01 -1.05
CA TYR A 573 -2.21 -6.75 -1.73
C TYR A 573 -3.39 -5.97 -1.13
N PRO A 574 -3.13 -4.77 -0.55
CA PRO A 574 -4.14 -3.94 0.08
C PRO A 574 -4.61 -2.81 -0.84
N PHE A 575 -4.36 -2.91 -2.16
CA PHE A 575 -4.68 -1.85 -3.14
C PHE A 575 -3.99 -0.52 -2.85
N ASN A 576 -2.71 -0.54 -2.49
CA ASN A 576 -1.91 0.65 -2.16
C ASN A 576 -0.94 1.09 -3.27
N GLY A 577 -0.90 0.40 -4.41
CA GLY A 577 0.07 0.65 -5.49
C GLY A 577 -0.21 1.92 -6.33
N SER A 578 -0.55 3.05 -5.70
CA SER A 578 -0.73 4.32 -6.40
C SER A 578 0.60 4.85 -6.94
N ASP A 579 0.56 5.68 -8.00
CA ASP A 579 1.76 6.29 -8.58
C ASP A 579 2.57 7.08 -7.54
N GLN A 580 1.87 7.79 -6.65
CA GLN A 580 2.52 8.52 -5.57
C GLN A 580 3.24 7.57 -4.61
N PHE A 581 2.60 6.49 -4.18
CA PHE A 581 3.20 5.49 -3.29
C PHE A 581 4.46 4.89 -3.93
N LEU A 582 4.35 4.42 -5.18
CA LEU A 582 5.47 3.85 -5.92
C LEU A 582 6.61 4.86 -6.13
N ALA A 583 6.31 6.13 -6.41
CA ALA A 583 7.31 7.19 -6.56
C ALA A 583 8.03 7.51 -5.24
N GLU A 584 7.31 7.55 -4.12
CA GLU A 584 7.89 7.78 -2.80
C GLU A 584 8.85 6.65 -2.40
N ARG A 585 8.45 5.39 -2.63
CA ARG A 585 9.28 4.20 -2.39
C ARG A 585 10.50 4.12 -3.31
N ASN A 586 10.34 4.42 -4.61
CA ASN A 586 11.47 4.51 -5.54
C ASN A 586 12.48 5.58 -5.11
N ARG A 587 12.01 6.74 -4.64
CA ARG A 587 12.89 7.79 -4.11
C ARG A 587 13.64 7.32 -2.87
N HIS A 588 12.99 6.55 -1.99
CA HIS A 588 13.64 5.94 -0.83
C HIS A 588 14.76 4.99 -1.28
N LEU A 589 14.47 4.04 -2.17
CA LEU A 589 15.46 3.11 -2.74
C LEU A 589 16.68 3.84 -3.31
N LEU A 590 16.45 4.84 -4.17
CA LEU A 590 17.53 5.60 -4.79
C LEU A 590 18.36 6.38 -3.77
N THR A 591 17.74 6.85 -2.68
CA THR A 591 18.45 7.53 -1.59
C THR A 591 19.36 6.55 -0.87
N SER A 592 18.84 5.37 -0.53
CA SER A 592 19.58 4.31 0.15
C SER A 592 20.76 3.83 -0.68
N LEU A 593 20.54 3.53 -1.96
CA LEU A 593 21.60 3.11 -2.89
C LEU A 593 22.73 4.14 -3.04
N ASN A 594 22.42 5.44 -3.01
CA ASN A 594 23.43 6.50 -3.07
C ASN A 594 24.23 6.68 -1.76
N SER A 595 23.76 6.09 -0.66
CA SER A 595 24.38 6.20 0.66
C SER A 595 25.16 4.94 1.08
N THR A 596 24.98 3.82 0.38
CA THR A 596 25.65 2.54 0.64
C THR A 596 26.77 2.26 -0.35
N SER A 597 27.81 1.53 0.06
CA SER A 597 28.91 1.16 -0.85
C SER A 597 28.55 -0.05 -1.72
N LYS A 598 27.84 -1.02 -1.13
CA LYS A 598 27.18 -2.15 -1.81
C LYS A 598 25.77 -2.34 -1.23
N PRO A 599 24.79 -2.86 -2.00
CA PRO A 599 23.42 -3.04 -1.51
C PRO A 599 23.32 -3.84 -0.21
N SER A 600 24.16 -4.87 -0.04
CA SER A 600 24.16 -5.71 1.17
C SER A 600 24.50 -4.95 2.46
N ASP A 601 25.14 -3.78 2.39
CA ASP A 601 25.47 -2.96 3.59
C ASP A 601 24.21 -2.49 4.33
N ASN A 602 23.11 -2.31 3.59
CA ASN A 602 21.78 -2.04 4.12
C ASN A 602 20.75 -2.79 3.28
N ALA A 603 20.75 -4.11 3.42
CA ALA A 603 19.95 -5.00 2.58
C ALA A 603 18.45 -4.71 2.66
N ASP A 604 17.91 -4.26 3.81
CA ASP A 604 16.47 -4.00 3.91
C ASP A 604 16.07 -2.77 3.09
N ASP A 605 16.78 -1.64 3.22
CA ASP A 605 16.46 -0.40 2.50
C ASP A 605 16.92 -0.40 1.03
N THR A 606 17.64 -1.43 0.59
CA THR A 606 18.09 -1.58 -0.80
C THR A 606 17.42 -2.79 -1.46
N ILE A 607 17.82 -4.01 -1.10
CA ILE A 607 17.29 -5.26 -1.66
C ILE A 607 15.83 -5.43 -1.26
N GLY A 608 15.49 -5.28 0.02
CA GLY A 608 14.11 -5.38 0.50
C GLY A 608 13.18 -4.35 -0.15
N GLU A 609 13.61 -3.09 -0.23
CA GLU A 609 12.87 -2.01 -0.91
C GLU A 609 12.66 -2.31 -2.40
N PHE A 610 13.71 -2.75 -3.11
CA PHE A 610 13.62 -3.13 -4.52
C PHE A 610 12.64 -4.29 -4.75
N LEU A 611 12.74 -5.35 -3.95
CA LEU A 611 11.83 -6.50 -4.03
C LEU A 611 10.38 -6.10 -3.73
N ASN A 612 10.16 -5.24 -2.74
CA ASN A 612 8.83 -4.74 -2.41
C ASN A 612 8.22 -3.92 -3.55
N LEU A 613 9.01 -3.02 -4.16
CA LEU A 613 8.59 -2.24 -5.32
C LEU A 613 8.15 -3.14 -6.49
N VAL A 614 8.95 -4.16 -6.82
CA VAL A 614 8.62 -5.12 -7.89
C VAL A 614 7.34 -5.89 -7.57
N LEU A 615 7.19 -6.38 -6.33
CA LEU A 615 6.02 -7.13 -5.88
C LEU A 615 4.74 -6.30 -5.92
N VAL A 616 4.77 -5.06 -5.40
CA VAL A 616 3.61 -4.17 -5.40
C VAL A 616 3.23 -3.79 -6.83
N LYS A 617 4.21 -3.51 -7.71
CA LYS A 617 3.96 -3.27 -9.13
C LYS A 617 3.28 -4.45 -9.82
N TYR A 618 3.78 -5.66 -9.61
CA TYR A 618 3.16 -6.88 -10.15
C TYR A 618 1.68 -6.99 -9.76
N MET A 619 1.38 -6.80 -8.46
CA MET A 619 0.02 -6.92 -7.93
C MET A 619 -0.89 -5.79 -8.42
N ARG A 620 -0.36 -4.57 -8.54
CA ARG A 620 -1.05 -3.43 -9.15
C ARG A 620 -1.37 -3.68 -10.61
N TYR A 621 -0.39 -4.05 -11.42
CA TYR A 621 -0.57 -4.31 -12.85
C TYR A 621 -1.54 -5.46 -13.13
N THR A 622 -1.54 -6.49 -12.28
CA THR A 622 -2.52 -7.57 -12.37
C THR A 622 -3.94 -7.08 -12.05
N THR A 623 -4.10 -6.20 -11.06
CA THR A 623 -5.40 -5.60 -10.72
C THR A 623 -5.91 -4.68 -11.84
N ASP A 624 -5.03 -3.87 -12.41
CA ASP A 624 -5.37 -2.97 -13.51
C ASP A 624 -5.78 -3.78 -14.76
N ALA A 625 -4.99 -4.80 -15.12
CA ALA A 625 -5.33 -5.68 -16.23
C ALA A 625 -6.67 -6.41 -16.03
N ASN A 626 -7.01 -6.83 -14.81
CA ASN A 626 -8.34 -7.40 -14.55
C ASN A 626 -9.46 -6.41 -14.83
N THR A 627 -9.25 -5.13 -14.54
CA THR A 627 -10.24 -4.07 -14.78
C THR A 627 -10.43 -3.86 -16.28
N GLU A 628 -9.33 -3.73 -17.04
CA GLU A 628 -9.36 -3.59 -18.50
C GLU A 628 -9.99 -4.82 -19.18
N ILE A 629 -9.56 -6.02 -18.82
CA ILE A 629 -10.18 -7.28 -19.31
C ILE A 629 -11.66 -7.30 -18.95
N GLY A 630 -12.02 -6.88 -17.74
CA GLY A 630 -13.40 -6.83 -17.28
C GLY A 630 -14.28 -5.99 -18.18
N GLN A 631 -13.81 -4.80 -18.57
CA GLN A 631 -14.51 -3.93 -19.50
C GLN A 631 -14.74 -4.60 -20.86
N LEU A 632 -13.73 -5.29 -21.42
CA LEU A 632 -13.83 -5.97 -22.71
C LEU A 632 -14.84 -7.13 -22.71
N PHE A 633 -14.98 -7.82 -21.58
CA PHE A 633 -15.89 -8.97 -21.42
C PHE A 633 -17.25 -8.61 -20.81
N GLY A 634 -17.49 -7.36 -20.40
CA GLY A 634 -18.72 -6.97 -19.70
C GLY A 634 -18.83 -7.58 -18.30
N THR A 635 -17.70 -7.70 -17.60
CA THR A 635 -17.62 -8.12 -16.20
C THR A 635 -17.15 -6.97 -15.32
N THR A 636 -17.26 -7.12 -14.00
CA THR A 636 -16.81 -6.11 -13.05
C THR A 636 -15.29 -5.93 -13.01
N GLY A 637 -14.50 -6.87 -13.57
CA GLY A 637 -13.03 -6.77 -13.61
C GLY A 637 -12.32 -6.77 -12.25
N ARG A 638 -13.02 -7.10 -11.16
CA ARG A 638 -12.51 -6.97 -9.79
C ARG A 638 -11.47 -8.04 -9.46
N SER A 639 -10.42 -7.65 -8.74
CA SER A 639 -9.47 -8.57 -8.10
C SER A 639 -9.69 -8.64 -6.58
N GLY A 640 -8.88 -9.45 -5.89
CA GLY A 640 -8.86 -9.55 -4.43
C GLY A 640 -7.50 -9.21 -3.84
N HIS A 641 -7.30 -9.56 -2.56
CA HIS A 641 -6.00 -9.43 -1.90
C HIS A 641 -5.04 -10.50 -2.42
N HIS A 642 -4.30 -10.16 -3.48
CA HIS A 642 -3.25 -11.02 -4.03
C HIS A 642 -2.21 -11.35 -2.96
N ILE A 643 -1.90 -12.63 -2.75
CA ILE A 643 -0.84 -13.04 -1.81
C ILE A 643 0.35 -13.56 -2.60
N GLY A 644 1.52 -13.00 -2.31
CA GLY A 644 2.75 -13.35 -3.00
C GLY A 644 3.99 -12.81 -2.31
N LEU A 645 5.14 -13.17 -2.89
CA LEU A 645 6.44 -12.70 -2.48
C LEU A 645 7.29 -12.34 -3.70
N ALA A 646 8.29 -11.49 -3.46
CA ALA A 646 9.43 -11.35 -4.35
C ALA A 646 10.69 -11.61 -3.54
N SER A 647 11.64 -12.34 -4.11
CA SER A 647 12.84 -12.73 -3.40
C SER A 647 14.09 -12.61 -4.24
N THR A 648 15.24 -12.55 -3.57
CA THR A 648 16.48 -13.02 -4.18
C THR A 648 16.41 -14.51 -4.43
N ARG A 649 17.32 -15.00 -5.26
CA ARG A 649 17.65 -16.41 -5.35
C ARG A 649 19.16 -16.56 -5.27
N ALA A 650 19.60 -17.16 -4.18
CA ALA A 650 21.00 -17.43 -3.88
C ALA A 650 21.61 -18.38 -4.91
N ASP A 651 22.70 -17.96 -5.55
CA ASP A 651 23.64 -18.83 -6.23
C ASP A 651 24.82 -19.09 -5.29
N VAL A 652 25.03 -20.36 -4.94
CA VAL A 652 26.07 -20.78 -4.00
C VAL A 652 27.30 -21.25 -4.78
N GLU A 653 28.46 -20.70 -4.43
CA GLU A 653 29.75 -21.15 -4.97
C GLU A 653 30.37 -22.21 -4.06
N TYR A 654 31.05 -23.19 -4.68
CA TYR A 654 31.63 -24.34 -4.01
C TYR A 654 33.15 -24.38 -4.18
N ILE A 655 33.87 -24.70 -3.10
CA ILE A 655 35.27 -25.11 -3.15
C ILE A 655 35.32 -26.61 -2.87
N PHE A 656 35.75 -27.40 -3.86
CA PHE A 656 35.48 -28.84 -3.92
C PHE A 656 33.97 -29.10 -3.91
N ASP A 657 33.45 -29.77 -2.88
CA ASP A 657 32.02 -30.06 -2.67
C ASP A 657 31.42 -29.25 -1.51
N LEU A 658 32.17 -28.27 -0.96
CA LEU A 658 31.74 -27.48 0.19
C LEU A 658 31.31 -26.07 -0.22
N PRO A 659 30.11 -25.62 0.17
CA PRO A 659 29.68 -24.23 0.01
C PRO A 659 30.67 -23.25 0.63
N TYR A 660 31.04 -22.19 -0.11
CA TYR A 660 32.03 -21.20 0.35
C TYR A 660 31.58 -19.75 0.22
N ALA A 661 30.80 -19.41 -0.79
CA ALA A 661 30.33 -18.04 -1.01
C ALA A 661 28.92 -18.03 -1.59
N MET A 662 28.26 -16.87 -1.55
CA MET A 662 26.98 -16.65 -2.20
C MET A 662 26.99 -15.37 -3.02
N HIS A 663 26.35 -15.44 -4.19
CA HIS A 663 25.97 -14.28 -4.96
C HIS A 663 24.47 -14.34 -5.27
N SER A 664 23.78 -13.21 -5.21
CA SER A 664 22.35 -13.12 -5.50
C SER A 664 22.10 -12.17 -6.67
N ASN A 665 22.42 -12.63 -7.88
CA ASN A 665 22.07 -11.89 -9.10
C ASN A 665 20.75 -12.39 -9.72
N ASN A 666 20.08 -13.34 -9.07
CA ASN A 666 18.81 -13.89 -9.53
C ASN A 666 17.68 -13.42 -8.61
N PHE A 667 16.51 -13.18 -9.21
CA PHE A 667 15.32 -12.74 -8.51
C PHE A 667 14.12 -13.57 -8.95
N VAL A 668 13.16 -13.72 -8.05
CA VAL A 668 11.91 -14.45 -8.29
C VAL A 668 10.76 -13.60 -7.79
N VAL A 669 9.66 -13.59 -8.55
CA VAL A 669 8.36 -13.12 -8.08
C VAL A 669 7.44 -14.33 -8.14
N ASP A 670 6.72 -14.58 -7.07
CA ASP A 670 5.80 -15.71 -6.96
C ASP A 670 4.53 -15.26 -6.25
N VAL A 671 3.40 -15.32 -6.96
CA VAL A 671 2.10 -14.85 -6.46
C VAL A 671 1.04 -15.93 -6.65
N PRO A 672 1.17 -17.07 -5.94
CA PRO A 672 0.25 -18.19 -6.06
C PRO A 672 -1.15 -17.84 -5.50
N GLY A 673 -1.24 -16.81 -4.66
CA GLY A 673 -2.50 -16.26 -4.15
C GLY A 673 -3.14 -15.23 -5.09
N GLY A 674 -3.09 -15.42 -6.42
CA GLY A 674 -3.80 -14.58 -7.39
C GLY A 674 -5.33 -14.75 -7.29
N ILE A 675 -6.09 -13.65 -7.15
CA ILE A 675 -7.55 -13.69 -6.93
C ILE A 675 -8.24 -12.83 -7.98
N SER A 676 -9.15 -13.44 -8.74
CA SER A 676 -10.18 -12.74 -9.51
C SER A 676 -11.51 -12.85 -8.77
N LYS A 677 -12.18 -11.72 -8.61
CA LYS A 677 -13.53 -11.56 -8.04
C LYS A 677 -14.54 -11.09 -9.09
N ALA A 678 -14.15 -11.11 -10.36
CA ALA A 678 -14.95 -10.63 -11.46
C ALA A 678 -16.24 -11.47 -11.61
N VAL A 679 -17.34 -10.77 -11.85
CA VAL A 679 -18.64 -11.34 -12.22
C VAL A 679 -19.21 -10.54 -13.37
N ALA A 680 -20.01 -11.15 -14.23
CA ALA A 680 -20.76 -10.45 -15.26
C ALA A 680 -21.59 -9.32 -14.64
N ILE A 681 -21.58 -8.14 -15.27
CA ILE A 681 -22.33 -6.96 -14.78
C ILE A 681 -23.85 -7.15 -14.84
N GLU A 682 -24.30 -8.16 -15.59
CA GLU A 682 -25.69 -8.63 -15.70
C GLU A 682 -25.72 -10.12 -15.33
N GLY A 683 -26.70 -10.55 -14.54
CA GLY A 683 -26.87 -11.93 -14.07
C GLY A 683 -25.83 -12.43 -13.03
N GLY A 684 -24.62 -11.86 -13.00
CA GLY A 684 -23.60 -12.16 -11.98
C GLY A 684 -22.89 -13.50 -12.14
N ALA A 685 -22.88 -14.09 -13.35
CA ALA A 685 -22.13 -15.31 -13.63
C ALA A 685 -20.61 -15.07 -13.61
N LEU A 686 -19.83 -16.12 -13.37
CA LEU A 686 -18.38 -16.09 -13.61
C LEU A 686 -18.12 -16.19 -15.11
N ASP A 687 -17.15 -15.42 -15.61
CA ASP A 687 -16.69 -15.49 -16.99
C ASP A 687 -15.32 -16.19 -17.03
N PHE A 688 -15.30 -17.41 -17.55
CA PHE A 688 -14.09 -18.23 -17.58
C PHE A 688 -13.09 -17.80 -18.66
N ASP A 689 -13.54 -17.14 -19.72
CA ASP A 689 -12.67 -16.64 -20.78
C ASP A 689 -11.92 -15.39 -20.31
N ALA A 690 -12.64 -14.46 -19.65
CA ALA A 690 -12.03 -13.34 -18.95
C ALA A 690 -11.01 -13.83 -17.90
N MET A 691 -11.40 -14.81 -17.08
CA MET A 691 -10.51 -15.41 -16.07
C MET A 691 -9.26 -16.04 -16.70
N ARG A 692 -9.41 -16.73 -17.85
CA ARG A 692 -8.28 -17.33 -18.57
C ARG A 692 -7.32 -16.26 -19.08
N LEU A 693 -7.82 -15.18 -19.68
CA LEU A 693 -6.98 -14.07 -20.16
C LEU A 693 -6.26 -13.35 -19.02
N THR A 694 -6.95 -13.14 -17.88
CA THR A 694 -6.33 -12.65 -16.64
C THR A 694 -5.19 -13.54 -16.19
N GLY A 695 -5.37 -14.86 -16.18
CA GLY A 695 -4.33 -15.81 -15.76
C GLY A 695 -3.09 -15.78 -16.66
N TYR A 696 -3.29 -15.75 -17.99
CA TYR A 696 -2.19 -15.58 -18.93
C TYR A 696 -1.47 -14.25 -18.75
N THR A 697 -2.21 -13.18 -18.48
CA THR A 697 -1.66 -11.85 -18.24
C THR A 697 -0.83 -11.80 -16.98
N ALA A 698 -1.36 -12.30 -15.85
CA ALA A 698 -0.64 -12.40 -14.60
C ALA A 698 0.66 -13.21 -14.74
N SER A 699 0.62 -14.38 -15.41
CA SER A 699 1.85 -15.14 -15.64
C SER A 699 2.82 -14.42 -16.58
N HIS A 700 2.36 -13.68 -17.59
CA HIS A 700 3.29 -12.89 -18.40
C HIS A 700 3.98 -11.80 -17.56
N TYR A 701 3.24 -11.17 -16.63
CA TYR A 701 3.78 -10.16 -15.72
C TYR A 701 4.94 -10.67 -14.85
N GLU A 702 4.98 -11.96 -14.51
CA GLU A 702 6.08 -12.56 -13.73
C GLU A 702 7.44 -12.38 -14.42
N SER A 703 7.46 -12.27 -15.75
CA SER A 703 8.66 -11.94 -16.52
C SER A 703 8.81 -10.44 -16.80
N TYR A 704 7.69 -9.76 -17.11
CA TYR A 704 7.69 -8.34 -17.48
C TYR A 704 8.24 -7.44 -16.37
N VAL A 705 7.88 -7.69 -15.10
CA VAL A 705 8.28 -6.81 -14.00
C VAL A 705 9.81 -6.77 -13.81
N TRP A 706 10.52 -7.85 -14.11
CA TRP A 706 11.99 -7.87 -14.08
C TRP A 706 12.62 -7.17 -15.27
N GLN A 707 11.99 -7.28 -16.44
CA GLN A 707 12.43 -6.56 -17.64
C GLN A 707 12.27 -5.05 -17.45
N GLU A 708 11.20 -4.61 -16.80
CA GLU A 708 10.96 -3.20 -16.49
C GLU A 708 11.91 -2.68 -15.42
N ASN A 709 12.01 -3.38 -14.28
CA ASN A 709 12.64 -2.84 -13.08
C ASN A 709 14.14 -3.17 -12.95
N ALA A 710 14.59 -4.28 -13.54
CA ALA A 710 15.98 -4.72 -13.47
C ALA A 710 16.69 -4.68 -14.84
N VAL A 711 15.97 -4.43 -15.94
CA VAL A 711 16.47 -4.55 -17.32
C VAL A 711 17.13 -5.92 -17.55
N LYS A 712 16.57 -6.95 -16.91
CA LYS A 712 17.02 -8.33 -17.03
C LYS A 712 16.09 -9.14 -17.90
N ASP A 713 16.68 -10.06 -18.64
CA ASP A 713 15.87 -11.10 -19.25
C ASP A 713 15.28 -11.99 -18.16
N ALA A 714 14.01 -12.37 -18.32
CA ALA A 714 13.27 -13.16 -17.36
C ALA A 714 12.29 -14.08 -18.07
N VAL A 715 11.99 -15.20 -17.42
CA VAL A 715 11.08 -16.23 -17.92
C VAL A 715 9.95 -16.43 -16.92
N SER A 716 8.76 -16.61 -17.46
CA SER A 716 7.55 -17.03 -16.76
C SER A 716 6.93 -18.20 -17.50
N THR A 717 5.84 -18.76 -17.00
CA THR A 717 5.17 -19.89 -17.68
C THR A 717 4.78 -19.53 -19.12
N VAL A 718 4.17 -18.36 -19.32
CA VAL A 718 3.75 -17.91 -20.66
C VAL A 718 4.93 -17.65 -21.59
N SER A 719 5.96 -16.94 -21.13
CA SER A 719 7.13 -16.68 -21.98
C SER A 719 7.98 -17.93 -22.21
N GLY A 720 7.98 -18.88 -21.28
CA GLY A 720 8.59 -20.20 -21.43
C GLY A 720 7.89 -21.03 -22.52
N LEU A 721 6.55 -21.05 -22.53
CA LEU A 721 5.78 -21.68 -23.60
C LEU A 721 6.07 -21.02 -24.97
N GLN A 722 6.21 -19.70 -25.00
CA GLN A 722 6.58 -18.97 -26.22
C GLN A 722 7.98 -19.32 -26.73
N ILE A 723 8.95 -19.47 -25.83
CA ILE A 723 10.31 -19.89 -26.17
C ILE A 723 10.27 -21.32 -26.72
N ALA A 724 9.64 -22.25 -26.00
CA ALA A 724 9.51 -23.64 -26.43
C ALA A 724 8.83 -23.75 -27.81
N SER A 725 7.75 -23.01 -28.03
CA SER A 725 7.04 -22.98 -29.31
C SER A 725 7.93 -22.44 -30.44
N SER A 726 8.71 -21.39 -30.18
CA SER A 726 9.64 -20.83 -31.17
C SER A 726 10.79 -21.77 -31.55
N GLU A 727 11.10 -22.74 -30.70
CA GLU A 727 12.08 -23.81 -30.95
C GLU A 727 11.45 -25.03 -31.68
N GLY A 728 10.17 -24.95 -32.04
CA GLY A 728 9.45 -26.01 -32.75
C GLY A 728 8.78 -27.05 -31.83
N ASN A 729 8.72 -26.81 -30.51
CA ASN A 729 7.96 -27.67 -29.61
C ASN A 729 6.45 -27.36 -29.70
N GLU A 730 5.63 -28.39 -29.78
CA GLU A 730 4.17 -28.23 -29.85
C GLU A 730 3.60 -27.88 -28.47
N VAL A 731 2.78 -26.82 -28.40
CA VAL A 731 2.04 -26.45 -27.17
C VAL A 731 0.70 -27.16 -27.19
N GLN A 732 0.52 -28.12 -26.28
CA GLN A 732 -0.71 -28.91 -26.16
C GLN A 732 -1.72 -28.23 -25.21
N SER A 733 -2.98 -28.15 -25.63
CA SER A 733 -4.09 -27.65 -24.80
C SER A 733 -5.07 -28.78 -24.48
N PHE A 734 -5.35 -28.99 -23.20
CA PHE A 734 -6.29 -30.01 -22.73
C PHE A 734 -7.52 -29.37 -22.09
N THR A 735 -8.71 -29.73 -22.56
CA THR A 735 -10.00 -29.22 -22.04
C THR A 735 -10.68 -30.18 -21.06
N SER A 736 -10.08 -31.34 -20.80
CA SER A 736 -10.56 -32.30 -19.82
C SER A 736 -9.41 -33.13 -19.23
N GLY A 737 -9.60 -33.60 -17.98
CA GLY A 737 -8.66 -34.52 -17.35
C GLY A 737 -8.47 -35.83 -18.13
N ALA A 738 -9.53 -36.30 -18.80
CA ALA A 738 -9.46 -37.49 -19.66
C ALA A 738 -8.53 -37.29 -20.86
N ALA A 739 -8.57 -36.12 -21.50
CA ALA A 739 -7.68 -35.80 -22.62
C ALA A 739 -6.21 -35.73 -22.17
N LEU A 740 -5.95 -35.10 -21.02
CA LEU A 740 -4.61 -35.06 -20.42
C LEU A 740 -4.12 -36.47 -20.07
N SER A 741 -4.95 -37.27 -19.41
CA SER A 741 -4.60 -38.66 -19.07
C SER A 741 -4.33 -39.50 -20.32
N ALA A 742 -5.08 -39.30 -21.41
CA ALA A 742 -4.83 -40.02 -22.66
C ALA A 742 -3.45 -39.67 -23.25
N PHE A 743 -3.09 -38.38 -23.27
CA PHE A 743 -1.79 -37.92 -23.76
C PHE A 743 -0.62 -38.37 -22.90
N VAL A 744 -0.75 -38.38 -21.57
CA VAL A 744 0.33 -38.83 -20.67
C VAL A 744 0.56 -40.35 -20.78
N ASN A 745 -0.45 -41.11 -21.22
CA ASN A 745 -0.38 -42.57 -21.36
C ASN A 745 0.03 -43.04 -22.77
N THR A 746 0.21 -42.12 -23.73
CA THR A 746 0.80 -42.39 -25.05
C THR A 746 2.28 -42.09 -25.04
#